data_AF-A0A1F4F976-F1
#
_entry.id   AF-A0A1F4F976-F1
#
_cell.length_a   1.000
_cell.length_b   1.000
_cell.length_c   1.000
_cell.angle_alpha   90.00
_cell.angle_beta   90.00
_cell.angle_gamma   90.00
#
_symmetry.space_group_name_H-M   'P 1'
#
loop_
_entity.id
_entity.type
_entity.pdbx_description
1 polymer ?
#
loop_
_entity_poly.entity_id
_entity_poly.type
_entity_poly.pdbx_seq_one_letter_code
_entity_poly.pdbx_strand_id
1 'polypeptide(L)'
;MRAGPPIRRRRALPTAEAAVARPPFQRMLQSTPRHAASMNARLPFDTAAAPELLRPGSAAAALIERERAVCARNYAPVPVVVERAEDVWIWDVDGGRYLDFMSAYSAVNHGHRHPRLVAAAQAQLQKVCVTSRAYHSATLAPFLEELCRVSGFERALPMNTGAEAVETAIKAARRWGYRVRGIAPGEAEILVAEGNFHGRTTTIVGFSSEPAYRADFGPFAPGFRSFRFGDMRSLERARSNRSCAVLIEPIQGEAGIVLPPPGWLREVRAWCDAHRILLILDEVQSGLGRTGRMFAFEHEKVRPDALVLGKALGGGILPVSALVADAALLDLFEPGSHGSTFGGNALAAAVGLEALRVLQDEQLPERAAVLGAHLIERLRALPSRWNVEVRGLGLWAGVDLRHSGIDARAVVERMAQRGVLSKETHDTVIRIAPALTISRRDLDWGIDRLEAAIGDLAPARRGRSAPHESAAQAAVSARRVPRLLMCPAEHFEVSYRINPWMDPAAWAAQSARLSREAREGWNRLLQLYRELGAEVALMPAAAGLPDLVFTANAALVLDGRALLARFRHTERQPEPLQARATFEQLLRQGEIDSLHELPEGLCFEGAGDAVWDAHRRLLWLGWGQRSDLEARDAVRAVHDVPALSLRLVLPHFYHLDTCLCPLSGGEMLWHPPAFDAASRELLRCIAGDALIEADGDDAMQFAINAVCLGRELVMGYCSEPLRARLRSAGYRVHVVPLAPFQRAGGSAWCLTLRLDLKSAPAAVAGGCVAQRRVSRNMAA
;
A
#
# COMPACT_ATOMS: atom_id res chain seq x y z
N MET A 1 -74.85 15.94 -19.39
CA MET A 1 -75.66 14.71 -19.26
C MET A 1 -75.18 13.68 -20.29
N ARG A 2 -75.32 12.39 -19.94
CA ARG A 2 -74.97 11.14 -20.67
C ARG A 2 -73.59 10.54 -20.34
N ALA A 3 -73.68 9.53 -19.48
CA ALA A 3 -72.64 8.64 -18.97
C ALA A 3 -72.34 7.50 -19.97
N GLY A 4 -71.08 7.07 -20.00
CA GLY A 4 -70.61 5.89 -20.73
C GLY A 4 -70.75 4.57 -19.94
N PRO A 5 -70.71 3.40 -20.61
CA PRO A 5 -71.06 2.09 -20.06
C PRO A 5 -69.89 1.38 -19.34
N PRO A 6 -70.16 0.25 -18.61
CA PRO A 6 -69.39 -0.12 -17.43
C PRO A 6 -68.29 -1.18 -17.62
N ILE A 7 -67.47 -1.22 -16.58
CA ILE A 7 -66.35 -2.10 -16.21
C ILE A 7 -66.70 -3.60 -16.33
N ARG A 8 -65.86 -4.37 -17.05
CA ARG A 8 -65.83 -5.84 -16.98
C ARG A 8 -64.81 -6.31 -15.94
N ARG A 9 -65.32 -7.02 -14.92
CA ARG A 9 -64.57 -7.72 -13.86
C ARG A 9 -63.65 -8.80 -14.47
N ARG A 10 -62.36 -8.77 -14.13
CA ARG A 10 -61.44 -9.90 -14.35
C ARG A 10 -61.69 -10.98 -13.29
N ARG A 11 -61.91 -12.20 -13.77
CA ARG A 11 -61.99 -13.45 -12.99
C ARG A 11 -60.62 -13.76 -12.39
N ALA A 12 -60.62 -14.17 -11.12
CA ALA A 12 -59.49 -14.77 -10.43
C ALA A 12 -59.04 -16.07 -11.14
N LEU A 13 -57.72 -16.29 -11.19
CA LEU A 13 -57.10 -17.55 -11.56
C LEU A 13 -56.32 -18.11 -10.35
N PRO A 14 -56.19 -19.44 -10.22
CA PRO A 14 -55.82 -20.09 -8.99
C PRO A 14 -54.31 -20.15 -8.79
N THR A 15 -53.92 -20.13 -7.52
CA THR A 15 -52.63 -20.56 -7.00
C THR A 15 -52.30 -21.99 -7.43
N ALA A 16 -51.12 -22.18 -8.03
CA ALA A 16 -50.48 -23.49 -8.12
C ALA A 16 -48.99 -23.32 -7.82
N GLU A 17 -48.61 -23.76 -6.62
CA GLU A 17 -47.23 -24.08 -6.27
C GLU A 17 -46.74 -25.20 -7.20
N ALA A 18 -45.63 -24.95 -7.89
CA ALA A 18 -44.88 -26.01 -8.56
C ALA A 18 -43.40 -25.82 -8.24
N ALA A 19 -42.92 -26.67 -7.33
CA ALA A 19 -41.51 -26.86 -7.03
C ALA A 19 -40.78 -27.34 -8.29
N VAL A 20 -39.86 -26.51 -8.82
CA VAL A 20 -38.91 -26.94 -9.84
C VAL A 20 -37.66 -27.44 -9.13
N ALA A 21 -37.58 -28.77 -8.97
CA ALA A 21 -36.39 -29.46 -8.51
C ALA A 21 -35.25 -29.27 -9.53
N ARG A 22 -34.12 -28.73 -9.08
CA ARG A 22 -32.87 -28.68 -9.85
C ARG A 22 -32.22 -30.08 -9.85
N PRO A 23 -31.77 -30.61 -11.00
CA PRO A 23 -31.04 -31.87 -11.01
C PRO A 23 -29.64 -31.71 -10.40
N PRO A 24 -29.06 -32.76 -9.81
CA PRO A 24 -27.76 -32.70 -9.16
C PRO A 24 -26.62 -32.50 -10.17
N PHE A 25 -25.69 -31.66 -9.75
CA PHE A 25 -24.53 -31.13 -10.47
C PHE A 25 -23.44 -32.21 -10.63
N GLN A 26 -23.69 -33.29 -11.37
CA GLN A 26 -22.66 -34.31 -11.59
C GLN A 26 -22.92 -35.22 -12.81
N ARG A 27 -23.21 -34.66 -13.99
CA ARG A 27 -23.09 -35.37 -15.29
C ARG A 27 -23.34 -34.42 -16.46
N MET A 28 -22.43 -33.48 -16.71
CA MET A 28 -22.48 -32.67 -17.94
C MET A 28 -21.11 -32.11 -18.36
N LEU A 29 -20.04 -32.86 -18.10
CA LEU A 29 -18.68 -32.58 -18.62
C LEU A 29 -18.31 -33.44 -19.84
N GLN A 30 -19.28 -34.09 -20.48
CA GLN A 30 -19.04 -34.95 -21.64
C GLN A 30 -20.18 -34.87 -22.65
N SER A 31 -20.32 -33.74 -23.34
CA SER A 31 -20.78 -33.67 -24.75
C SER A 31 -21.12 -32.24 -25.15
N THR A 32 -20.25 -31.61 -25.93
CA THR A 32 -20.62 -30.49 -26.81
C THR A 32 -20.26 -30.84 -28.26
N PRO A 33 -20.99 -30.30 -29.26
CA PRO A 33 -21.03 -30.83 -30.61
C PRO A 33 -19.76 -30.51 -31.41
N ARG A 34 -19.41 -31.45 -32.29
CA ARG A 34 -18.35 -31.34 -33.29
C ARG A 34 -18.75 -30.30 -34.35
N HIS A 35 -18.06 -29.17 -34.41
CA HIS A 35 -17.57 -28.52 -35.65
C HIS A 35 -16.87 -27.18 -35.36
N ALA A 36 -15.58 -27.26 -35.06
CA ALA A 36 -14.55 -26.27 -35.40
C ALA A 36 -13.17 -26.93 -35.13
N ALA A 37 -12.85 -27.95 -35.92
CA ALA A 37 -11.54 -28.62 -35.87
C ALA A 37 -10.73 -28.14 -37.08
N SER A 38 -9.71 -27.31 -36.81
CA SER A 38 -8.55 -26.92 -37.64
C SER A 38 -8.22 -25.48 -37.22
N MET A 39 -7.27 -25.18 -36.34
CA MET A 39 -5.87 -25.58 -36.32
C MET A 39 -5.37 -25.68 -34.87
N ASN A 40 -5.41 -26.87 -34.26
CA ASN A 40 -4.69 -27.14 -33.02
C ASN A 40 -3.33 -27.74 -33.38
N ALA A 41 -2.44 -26.89 -33.88
CA ALA A 41 -1.03 -27.23 -33.97
C ALA A 41 -0.48 -27.26 -32.53
N ARG A 42 -0.16 -28.47 -32.06
CA ARG A 42 0.59 -28.71 -30.84
C ARG A 42 1.95 -28.02 -30.97
N LEU A 43 2.10 -26.83 -30.38
CA LEU A 43 3.41 -26.25 -30.18
C LEU A 43 3.98 -26.84 -28.88
N PRO A 44 5.18 -27.45 -28.89
CA PRO A 44 5.86 -27.85 -27.66
C PRO A 44 6.07 -26.61 -26.79
N PHE A 45 6.06 -26.81 -25.46
CA PHE A 45 6.54 -25.79 -24.53
C PHE A 45 8.02 -25.58 -24.81
N ASP A 46 8.31 -24.65 -25.71
CA ASP A 46 9.66 -24.28 -26.02
C ASP A 46 10.26 -23.62 -24.78
N THR A 47 11.40 -24.16 -24.35
CA THR A 47 12.26 -23.64 -23.29
C THR A 47 12.97 -22.39 -23.79
N ALA A 48 12.21 -21.40 -24.25
CA ALA A 48 12.75 -20.08 -24.59
C ALA A 48 13.34 -19.49 -23.29
N ALA A 49 14.61 -19.09 -23.37
CA ALA A 49 15.31 -18.43 -22.27
C ALA A 49 14.49 -17.24 -21.75
N ALA A 50 14.48 -17.04 -20.43
CA ALA A 50 13.79 -15.93 -19.79
C ALA A 50 14.13 -14.60 -20.50
N PRO A 51 13.14 -13.82 -20.97
CA PRO A 51 13.40 -12.54 -21.61
C PRO A 51 14.10 -11.60 -20.62
N GLU A 52 15.21 -11.04 -21.04
CA GLU A 52 15.84 -9.93 -20.34
C GLU A 52 14.94 -8.71 -20.53
N LEU A 53 14.50 -8.10 -19.44
CA LEU A 53 13.35 -7.18 -19.40
C LEU A 53 13.48 -5.98 -20.35
N LEU A 54 14.69 -5.49 -20.59
CA LEU A 54 14.97 -4.51 -21.63
C LEU A 54 16.44 -4.61 -22.06
N ARG A 55 16.69 -5.03 -23.30
CA ARG A 55 18.05 -5.14 -23.85
C ARG A 55 18.47 -3.83 -24.51
N PRO A 56 19.66 -3.26 -24.22
CA PRO A 56 20.19 -2.13 -24.97
C PRO A 56 20.24 -2.45 -26.48
N GLY A 57 19.70 -1.54 -27.31
CA GLY A 57 19.63 -1.73 -28.76
C GLY A 57 18.48 -2.61 -29.28
N SER A 58 17.59 -3.11 -28.41
CA SER A 58 16.35 -3.80 -28.80
C SER A 58 15.33 -2.87 -29.48
N ALA A 59 14.35 -3.45 -30.18
CA ALA A 59 13.26 -2.67 -30.77
C ALA A 59 12.40 -2.02 -29.68
N ALA A 60 12.16 -2.72 -28.55
CA ALA A 60 11.47 -2.16 -27.40
C ALA A 60 12.19 -0.95 -26.82
N ALA A 61 13.51 -1.01 -26.62
CA ALA A 61 14.29 0.11 -26.08
C ALA A 61 14.20 1.36 -26.97
N ALA A 62 14.31 1.19 -28.29
CA ALA A 62 14.19 2.29 -29.25
C ALA A 62 12.78 2.92 -29.26
N LEU A 63 11.72 2.11 -29.15
CA LEU A 63 10.35 2.61 -29.07
C LEU A 63 10.08 3.34 -27.75
N ILE A 64 10.56 2.82 -26.62
CA ILE A 64 10.45 3.48 -25.31
C ILE A 64 11.17 4.82 -25.30
N GLU A 65 12.36 4.93 -25.91
CA GLU A 65 13.08 6.20 -26.01
C GLU A 65 12.32 7.23 -26.84
N ARG A 66 11.79 6.82 -28.00
CA ARG A 66 10.97 7.67 -28.86
C ARG A 66 9.70 8.13 -28.15
N GLU A 67 9.03 7.24 -27.42
CA GLU A 67 7.87 7.59 -26.60
C GLU A 67 8.25 8.59 -25.51
N ARG A 68 9.34 8.36 -24.76
CA ARG A 68 9.81 9.27 -23.70
C ARG A 68 10.17 10.67 -24.20
N ALA A 69 10.49 10.80 -25.49
CA ALA A 69 10.80 12.08 -26.12
C ALA A 69 9.54 12.91 -26.45
N VAL A 70 8.39 12.28 -26.67
CA VAL A 70 7.17 12.96 -27.16
C VAL A 70 5.95 12.84 -26.26
N CYS A 71 5.90 11.82 -25.39
CA CYS A 71 4.77 11.52 -24.52
C CYS A 71 4.97 12.13 -23.14
N ALA A 72 3.88 12.62 -22.54
CA ALA A 72 3.91 13.09 -21.17
C ALA A 72 4.28 11.95 -20.20
N ARG A 73 5.09 12.25 -19.18
CA ARG A 73 5.65 11.26 -18.23
C ARG A 73 4.71 10.97 -17.06
N ASN A 74 3.42 10.85 -17.33
CA ASN A 74 2.39 10.61 -16.31
C ASN A 74 2.13 9.11 -16.01
N TYR A 75 2.92 8.22 -16.60
CA TYR A 75 2.91 6.77 -16.33
C TYR A 75 4.33 6.24 -16.08
N ALA A 76 4.42 5.14 -15.31
CA ALA A 76 5.62 4.34 -15.12
C ALA A 76 5.39 2.88 -15.58
N PRO A 77 5.46 2.60 -16.90
CA PRO A 77 5.20 1.26 -17.44
C PRO A 77 6.22 0.21 -16.99
N VAL A 78 5.83 -1.06 -16.99
CA VAL A 78 6.79 -2.18 -17.12
C VAL A 78 7.40 -2.06 -18.52
N PRO A 79 8.73 -2.17 -18.71
CA PRO A 79 9.39 -1.88 -19.99
C PRO A 79 9.20 -3.00 -21.03
N VAL A 80 7.94 -3.32 -21.33
CA VAL A 80 7.50 -4.29 -22.34
C VAL A 80 6.66 -3.53 -23.37
N VAL A 81 7.04 -3.62 -24.64
CA VAL A 81 6.37 -2.90 -25.74
C VAL A 81 5.50 -3.88 -26.53
N VAL A 82 4.20 -3.86 -26.23
CA VAL A 82 3.21 -4.79 -26.80
C VAL A 82 2.99 -4.55 -28.29
N GLU A 83 3.08 -5.61 -29.09
CA GLU A 83 2.77 -5.59 -30.54
C GLU A 83 1.47 -6.32 -30.85
N ARG A 84 1.25 -7.48 -30.22
CA ARG A 84 0.10 -8.36 -30.49
C ARG A 84 -0.44 -8.95 -29.19
N ALA A 85 -1.74 -9.23 -29.14
CA ALA A 85 -2.36 -9.96 -28.05
C ALA A 85 -3.49 -10.86 -28.56
N GLU A 86 -3.79 -11.93 -27.83
CA GLU A 86 -4.81 -12.93 -28.16
C GLU A 86 -5.24 -13.66 -26.88
N ASP A 87 -6.53 -13.58 -26.57
CA ASP A 87 -7.12 -14.09 -25.34
C ASP A 87 -6.36 -13.62 -24.08
N VAL A 88 -5.62 -14.49 -23.40
CA VAL A 88 -4.84 -14.15 -22.20
C VAL A 88 -3.36 -13.88 -22.48
N TRP A 89 -2.92 -13.98 -23.73
CA TRP A 89 -1.50 -13.89 -24.10
C TRP A 89 -1.18 -12.58 -24.83
N ILE A 90 0.00 -12.04 -24.52
CA ILE A 90 0.58 -10.82 -25.11
C ILE A 90 1.94 -11.18 -25.72
N TRP A 91 2.25 -10.56 -26.86
CA TRP A 91 3.54 -10.62 -27.53
C TRP A 91 4.10 -9.20 -27.69
N ASP A 92 5.36 -9.03 -27.32
CA ASP A 92 6.09 -7.78 -27.53
C ASP A 92 6.79 -7.74 -28.90
N VAL A 93 7.29 -6.56 -29.26
CA VAL A 93 8.01 -6.29 -30.52
C VAL A 93 9.34 -7.04 -30.67
N ASP A 94 9.89 -7.57 -29.56
CA ASP A 94 11.13 -8.36 -29.55
C ASP A 94 10.82 -9.88 -29.56
N GLY A 95 9.55 -10.27 -29.70
CA GLY A 95 9.08 -11.65 -29.77
C GLY A 95 8.84 -12.32 -28.42
N GLY A 96 8.99 -11.60 -27.31
CA GLY A 96 8.67 -12.07 -25.97
C GLY A 96 7.17 -12.36 -25.82
N ARG A 97 6.82 -13.47 -25.15
CA ARG A 97 5.43 -13.89 -24.92
C ARG A 97 5.10 -13.90 -23.43
N TYR A 98 3.98 -13.29 -23.07
CA TYR A 98 3.57 -13.09 -21.69
C TYR A 98 2.11 -13.45 -21.45
N LEU A 99 1.82 -14.03 -20.29
CA LEU A 99 0.47 -14.17 -19.77
C LEU A 99 0.04 -12.85 -19.13
N ASP A 100 -1.14 -12.33 -19.49
CA ASP A 100 -1.68 -11.08 -18.97
C ASP A 100 -2.50 -11.30 -17.69
N PHE A 101 -1.92 -10.92 -16.55
CA PHE A 101 -2.60 -10.88 -15.25
C PHE A 101 -3.22 -9.52 -14.92
N MET A 102 -3.24 -8.55 -15.85
CA MET A 102 -3.89 -7.25 -15.63
C MET A 102 -5.18 -7.06 -16.40
N SER A 103 -5.28 -7.64 -17.61
CA SER A 103 -6.41 -7.43 -18.54
C SER A 103 -6.80 -5.95 -18.68
N ALA A 104 -5.78 -5.08 -18.76
CA ALA A 104 -5.91 -3.62 -18.73
C ALA A 104 -6.84 -3.12 -17.60
N TYR A 105 -6.55 -3.56 -16.37
CA TYR A 105 -7.28 -3.18 -15.15
C TYR A 105 -8.77 -3.60 -15.17
N SER A 106 -9.08 -4.81 -15.66
CA SER A 106 -10.45 -5.36 -15.85
C SER A 106 -11.20 -4.79 -17.07
N ALA A 107 -10.52 -4.18 -18.03
CA ALA A 107 -11.14 -3.73 -19.28
C ALA A 107 -11.25 -4.83 -20.33
N VAL A 108 -10.40 -5.86 -20.25
CA VAL A 108 -10.33 -6.98 -21.20
C VAL A 108 -10.86 -8.27 -20.54
N ASN A 109 -12.04 -8.20 -19.92
CA ASN A 109 -12.66 -9.37 -19.27
C ASN A 109 -12.91 -10.53 -20.25
N HIS A 110 -13.17 -10.21 -21.51
CA HIS A 110 -13.48 -11.16 -22.59
C HIS A 110 -12.25 -11.82 -23.21
N GLY A 111 -11.04 -11.41 -22.83
CA GLY A 111 -9.80 -11.79 -23.51
C GLY A 111 -9.51 -10.88 -24.72
N HIS A 112 -8.23 -10.74 -25.04
CA HIS A 112 -7.73 -9.90 -26.12
C HIS A 112 -8.26 -10.38 -27.47
N ARG A 113 -8.74 -9.43 -28.29
CA ARG A 113 -9.24 -9.68 -29.66
C ARG A 113 -10.32 -10.77 -29.73
N HIS A 114 -11.22 -10.82 -28.74
CA HIS A 114 -12.32 -11.79 -28.73
C HIS A 114 -13.05 -11.81 -30.10
N PRO A 115 -13.14 -12.97 -30.79
CA PRO A 115 -13.56 -13.02 -32.20
C PRO A 115 -14.93 -12.39 -32.47
N ARG A 116 -15.90 -12.60 -31.58
CA ARG A 116 -17.25 -12.02 -31.70
C ARG A 116 -17.22 -10.49 -31.60
N LEU A 117 -16.40 -9.93 -30.71
CA LEU A 117 -16.29 -8.49 -30.50
C LEU A 117 -15.59 -7.81 -31.68
N VAL A 118 -14.52 -8.42 -32.19
CA VAL A 118 -13.82 -7.95 -33.39
C VAL A 118 -14.76 -7.98 -34.60
N ALA A 119 -15.51 -9.06 -34.78
CA ALA A 119 -16.49 -9.18 -35.87
C ALA A 119 -17.60 -8.10 -35.76
N ALA A 120 -18.13 -7.85 -34.56
CA ALA A 120 -19.12 -6.80 -34.33
C ALA A 120 -18.56 -5.40 -34.66
N ALA A 121 -17.33 -5.11 -34.24
CA ALA A 121 -16.66 -3.86 -34.56
C ALA A 121 -16.45 -3.70 -36.08
N GLN A 122 -15.91 -4.72 -36.75
CA GLN A 122 -15.68 -4.73 -38.20
C GLN A 122 -16.98 -4.56 -38.99
N ALA A 123 -18.03 -5.29 -38.62
CA ALA A 123 -19.33 -5.18 -39.28
C ALA A 123 -19.94 -3.78 -39.15
N GLN A 124 -19.74 -3.12 -38.01
CA GLN A 124 -20.24 -1.76 -37.79
C GLN A 124 -19.37 -0.69 -38.46
N LEU A 125 -18.04 -0.89 -38.56
CA LEU A 125 -17.13 -0.03 -39.31
C LEU A 125 -17.51 0.09 -40.80
N GLN A 126 -18.07 -0.97 -41.39
CA GLN A 126 -18.58 -0.97 -42.77
C GLN A 126 -19.91 -0.20 -42.94
N LYS A 127 -20.47 0.35 -41.85
CA LYS A 127 -21.73 1.09 -41.84
C LYS A 127 -21.50 2.53 -41.41
N VAL A 128 -21.47 2.76 -40.09
CA VAL A 128 -21.34 4.10 -39.51
C VAL A 128 -20.76 4.01 -38.11
N CYS A 129 -19.82 4.89 -37.79
CA CYS A 129 -19.18 4.94 -36.48
C CYS A 129 -19.87 5.94 -35.55
N VAL A 130 -19.99 7.19 -35.99
CA VAL A 130 -20.46 8.32 -35.17
C VAL A 130 -21.45 9.15 -35.98
N THR A 131 -22.62 9.41 -35.40
CA THR A 131 -23.68 10.26 -35.98
C THR A 131 -24.03 11.47 -35.12
N SER A 132 -23.42 11.60 -33.94
CA SER A 132 -23.89 12.41 -32.79
C SER A 132 -25.22 11.92 -32.18
N ARG A 133 -25.59 12.48 -31.02
CA ARG A 133 -26.90 12.31 -30.37
C ARG A 133 -28.00 13.21 -30.95
N ALA A 134 -27.70 14.02 -31.97
CA ALA A 134 -28.70 14.83 -32.69
C ALA A 134 -29.61 13.97 -33.59
N TYR A 135 -29.14 12.78 -33.98
CA TYR A 135 -29.90 11.80 -34.75
C TYR A 135 -29.96 10.47 -33.99
N HIS A 136 -30.97 9.65 -34.30
CA HIS A 136 -31.05 8.30 -33.77
C HIS A 136 -30.10 7.36 -34.52
N SER A 137 -29.51 6.41 -33.79
CA SER A 137 -28.75 5.29 -34.36
C SER A 137 -29.52 3.99 -34.18
N ALA A 138 -29.49 3.12 -35.19
CA ALA A 138 -30.09 1.79 -35.15
C ALA A 138 -29.43 0.85 -34.10
N THR A 139 -28.20 1.14 -33.66
CA THR A 139 -27.46 0.30 -32.70
C THR A 139 -27.66 0.72 -31.24
N LEU A 140 -28.07 1.96 -30.99
CA LEU A 140 -28.14 2.50 -29.64
C LEU A 140 -29.29 1.87 -28.83
N ALA A 141 -30.49 1.77 -29.40
CA ALA A 141 -31.63 1.21 -28.68
C ALA A 141 -31.39 -0.26 -28.25
N PRO A 142 -30.96 -1.19 -29.13
CA PRO A 142 -30.66 -2.56 -28.72
C PRO A 142 -29.58 -2.66 -27.62
N PHE A 143 -28.55 -1.81 -27.67
CA PHE A 143 -27.53 -1.75 -26.63
C PHE A 143 -28.11 -1.33 -25.28
N LEU A 144 -28.92 -0.25 -25.25
CA LEU A 144 -29.51 0.26 -24.01
C LEU A 144 -30.54 -0.72 -23.44
N GLU A 145 -31.36 -1.35 -24.28
CA GLU A 145 -32.31 -2.39 -23.86
C GLU A 145 -31.60 -3.55 -23.17
N GLU A 146 -30.52 -4.05 -23.76
CA GLU A 146 -29.73 -5.14 -23.18
C GLU A 146 -29.04 -4.72 -21.89
N LEU A 147 -28.43 -3.52 -21.85
CA LEU A 147 -27.79 -2.99 -20.66
C LEU A 147 -28.78 -2.83 -19.49
N CYS A 148 -29.96 -2.28 -19.75
CA CYS A 148 -31.05 -2.17 -18.77
C CYS A 148 -31.53 -3.54 -18.30
N ARG A 149 -31.72 -4.49 -19.23
CA ARG A 149 -32.14 -5.86 -18.90
C ARG A 149 -31.12 -6.59 -18.01
N VAL A 150 -29.83 -6.49 -18.34
CA VAL A 150 -28.74 -7.14 -17.57
C VAL A 150 -28.61 -6.53 -16.19
N SER A 151 -28.71 -5.20 -16.08
CA SER A 151 -28.52 -4.47 -14.82
C SER A 151 -29.76 -4.44 -13.92
N GLY A 152 -30.95 -4.71 -14.45
CA GLY A 152 -32.20 -4.65 -13.70
C GLY A 152 -32.68 -3.22 -13.40
N PHE A 153 -32.32 -2.26 -14.26
CA PHE A 153 -32.71 -0.86 -14.19
C PHE A 153 -33.47 -0.43 -15.45
N GLU A 154 -34.22 0.66 -15.36
CA GLU A 154 -35.12 1.10 -16.44
C GLU A 154 -34.41 1.92 -17.53
N ARG A 155 -33.36 2.67 -17.17
CA ARG A 155 -32.71 3.65 -18.05
C ARG A 155 -31.19 3.55 -17.98
N ALA A 156 -30.53 3.89 -19.08
CA ALA A 156 -29.09 4.03 -19.16
C ALA A 156 -28.70 5.30 -19.93
N LEU A 157 -27.65 5.98 -19.46
CA LEU A 157 -27.04 7.14 -20.11
C LEU A 157 -25.58 6.81 -20.47
N PRO A 158 -25.28 6.51 -21.75
CA PRO A 158 -23.94 6.10 -22.17
C PRO A 158 -22.99 7.28 -22.32
N MET A 159 -21.75 7.08 -21.89
CA MET A 159 -20.61 7.96 -21.98
C MET A 159 -19.40 7.18 -22.55
N ASN A 160 -18.18 7.72 -22.47
CA ASN A 160 -16.99 7.10 -23.07
C ASN A 160 -16.08 6.51 -21.99
N THR A 161 -15.82 7.25 -20.92
CA THR A 161 -14.90 6.82 -19.85
C THR A 161 -15.62 6.62 -18.52
N GLY A 162 -15.06 5.80 -17.62
CA GLY A 162 -15.60 5.65 -16.27
C GLY A 162 -15.72 6.99 -15.53
N ALA A 163 -14.72 7.86 -15.70
CA ALA A 163 -14.72 9.21 -15.13
C ALA A 163 -15.92 10.05 -15.61
N GLU A 164 -16.29 9.98 -16.90
CA GLU A 164 -17.49 10.68 -17.40
C GLU A 164 -18.79 10.09 -16.84
N ALA A 165 -18.85 8.76 -16.65
CA ALA A 165 -20.02 8.13 -16.04
C ALA A 165 -20.14 8.50 -14.54
N VAL A 166 -19.03 8.66 -13.82
CA VAL A 166 -19.00 9.22 -12.46
C VAL A 166 -19.44 10.68 -12.45
N GLU A 167 -18.93 11.53 -13.34
CA GLU A 167 -19.39 12.93 -13.45
C GLU A 167 -20.90 13.00 -13.74
N THR A 168 -21.41 12.08 -14.55
CA THR A 168 -22.85 11.93 -14.80
C THR A 168 -23.60 11.55 -13.53
N ALA A 169 -23.07 10.62 -12.73
CA ALA A 169 -23.63 10.23 -11.44
C ALA A 169 -23.66 11.38 -10.43
N ILE A 170 -22.58 12.16 -10.33
CA ILE A 170 -22.50 13.36 -9.50
C ILE A 170 -23.58 14.37 -9.91
N LYS A 171 -23.74 14.61 -11.22
CA LYS A 171 -24.80 15.50 -11.74
C LYS A 171 -26.20 14.97 -11.44
N ALA A 172 -26.42 13.66 -11.56
CA ALA A 172 -27.70 13.02 -11.25
C ALA A 172 -28.05 13.16 -9.77
N ALA A 173 -27.10 12.83 -8.88
CA ALA A 173 -27.24 12.95 -7.43
C ALA A 173 -27.57 14.38 -6.99
N ARG A 174 -26.88 15.38 -7.57
CA ARG A 174 -27.15 16.79 -7.29
C ARG A 174 -28.52 17.22 -7.80
N ARG A 175 -28.90 16.87 -9.04
CA ARG A 175 -30.24 17.17 -9.57
C ARG A 175 -31.34 16.58 -8.69
N TRP A 176 -31.18 15.33 -8.26
CA TRP A 176 -32.10 14.68 -7.34
C TRP A 176 -32.13 15.37 -5.98
N GLY A 177 -30.96 15.72 -5.43
CA GLY A 177 -30.82 16.47 -4.19
C GLY A 177 -31.60 17.79 -4.19
N TYR A 178 -31.51 18.55 -5.28
CA TYR A 178 -32.22 19.83 -5.41
C TYR A 178 -33.72 19.65 -5.72
N ARG A 179 -34.06 18.84 -6.71
CA ARG A 179 -35.42 18.79 -7.27
C ARG A 179 -36.37 17.84 -6.55
N VAL A 180 -35.83 16.81 -5.90
CA VAL A 180 -36.63 15.75 -5.26
C VAL A 180 -36.46 15.76 -3.74
N ARG A 181 -35.22 15.86 -3.25
CA ARG A 181 -34.95 15.92 -1.80
C ARG A 181 -35.17 17.31 -1.19
N GLY A 182 -35.16 18.36 -2.01
CA GLY A 182 -35.41 19.74 -1.58
C GLY A 182 -34.23 20.41 -0.88
N ILE A 183 -32.99 19.97 -1.15
CA ILE A 183 -31.79 20.69 -0.68
C ILE A 183 -31.70 22.03 -1.40
N ALA A 184 -31.27 23.08 -0.69
CA ALA A 184 -31.11 24.41 -1.28
C ALA A 184 -30.11 24.41 -2.46
N PRO A 185 -30.32 25.23 -3.50
CA PRO A 185 -29.43 25.32 -4.64
C PRO A 185 -27.97 25.55 -4.24
N GLY A 186 -27.05 24.75 -4.78
CA GLY A 186 -25.62 24.86 -4.50
C GLY A 186 -25.15 24.17 -3.22
N GLU A 187 -26.06 23.64 -2.40
CA GLU A 187 -25.70 23.06 -1.10
C GLU A 187 -25.61 21.52 -1.08
N ALA A 188 -25.88 20.82 -2.18
CA ALA A 188 -25.92 19.36 -2.17
C ALA A 188 -24.53 18.74 -1.89
N GLU A 189 -24.49 17.82 -0.92
CA GLU A 189 -23.28 17.11 -0.52
C GLU A 189 -23.35 15.63 -0.92
N ILE A 190 -22.24 15.08 -1.44
CA ILE A 190 -22.09 13.65 -1.73
C ILE A 190 -21.06 13.07 -0.76
N LEU A 191 -21.41 11.97 -0.11
CA LEU A 191 -20.53 11.24 0.79
C LEU A 191 -19.68 10.27 -0.03
N VAL A 192 -18.36 10.32 0.13
CA VAL A 192 -17.41 9.47 -0.61
C VAL A 192 -16.49 8.73 0.35
N ALA A 193 -16.07 7.52 0.01
CA ALA A 193 -15.16 6.75 0.84
C ALA A 193 -13.70 7.21 0.66
N GLU A 194 -12.93 7.26 1.74
CA GLU A 194 -11.45 7.36 1.68
C GLU A 194 -10.87 6.14 0.96
N GLY A 195 -9.81 6.34 0.17
CA GLY A 195 -9.21 5.32 -0.69
C GLY A 195 -9.88 5.16 -2.06
N ASN A 196 -10.90 5.98 -2.37
CA ASN A 196 -11.62 5.87 -3.65
C ASN A 196 -10.75 6.16 -4.88
N PHE A 197 -11.07 5.50 -5.99
CA PHE A 197 -10.61 5.89 -7.31
C PHE A 197 -11.78 5.89 -8.30
N HIS A 198 -12.36 7.06 -8.50
CA HIS A 198 -13.50 7.24 -9.41
C HIS A 198 -13.11 7.83 -10.78
N GLY A 199 -11.82 8.10 -11.02
CA GLY A 199 -11.32 8.75 -12.24
C GLY A 199 -10.37 9.91 -11.97
N ARG A 200 -10.06 10.70 -13.01
CA ARG A 200 -9.06 11.78 -12.97
C ARG A 200 -9.54 13.16 -13.44
N THR A 201 -10.85 13.43 -13.45
CA THR A 201 -11.33 14.82 -13.68
C THR A 201 -11.06 15.67 -12.45
N THR A 202 -11.02 17.00 -12.61
CA THR A 202 -10.76 17.94 -11.50
C THR A 202 -11.77 17.81 -10.36
N THR A 203 -13.05 17.54 -10.63
CA THR A 203 -14.06 17.22 -9.61
C THR A 203 -13.69 15.96 -8.85
N ILE A 204 -13.35 14.89 -9.58
CA ILE A 204 -13.14 13.56 -9.03
C ILE A 204 -11.88 13.51 -8.17
N VAL A 205 -10.75 13.98 -8.70
CA VAL A 205 -9.53 14.07 -7.89
C VAL A 205 -9.71 15.04 -6.71
N GLY A 206 -10.59 16.03 -6.87
CA GLY A 206 -10.94 17.00 -5.83
C GLY A 206 -11.61 16.42 -4.58
N PHE A 207 -12.10 15.18 -4.62
CA PHE A 207 -12.58 14.44 -3.43
C PHE A 207 -11.78 13.16 -3.12
N SER A 208 -10.67 12.92 -3.83
CA SER A 208 -9.73 11.85 -3.49
C SER A 208 -9.13 12.10 -2.10
N SER A 209 -8.87 11.03 -1.35
CA SER A 209 -8.06 11.07 -0.13
C SER A 209 -6.57 10.83 -0.39
N GLU A 210 -6.20 10.38 -1.60
CA GLU A 210 -4.81 10.19 -2.02
C GLU A 210 -4.18 11.56 -2.37
N PRO A 211 -3.20 12.05 -1.58
CA PRO A 211 -2.61 13.37 -1.80
C PRO A 211 -2.01 13.54 -3.19
N ALA A 212 -1.37 12.49 -3.75
CA ALA A 212 -0.74 12.54 -5.06
C ALA A 212 -1.75 12.78 -6.20
N TYR A 213 -3.02 12.37 -6.03
CA TYR A 213 -4.05 12.62 -7.04
C TYR A 213 -4.52 14.08 -7.03
N ARG A 214 -4.34 14.79 -5.91
CA ARG A 214 -4.78 16.18 -5.72
C ARG A 214 -3.69 17.22 -5.97
N ALA A 215 -2.43 16.85 -5.80
CA ALA A 215 -1.32 17.81 -5.84
C ALA A 215 -1.40 18.69 -7.10
N ASP A 216 -1.30 20.01 -6.92
CA ASP A 216 -1.21 21.02 -7.98
C ASP A 216 -2.39 21.12 -8.98
N PHE A 217 -3.57 20.59 -8.65
CA PHE A 217 -4.78 20.67 -9.51
C PHE A 217 -5.93 21.54 -8.96
N GLY A 218 -5.71 22.23 -7.83
CA GLY A 218 -6.73 23.08 -7.20
C GLY A 218 -7.02 24.38 -7.96
N PRO A 219 -8.12 25.10 -7.62
CA PRO A 219 -9.11 24.77 -6.60
C PRO A 219 -10.12 23.69 -7.03
N PHE A 220 -10.65 22.94 -6.07
CA PHE A 220 -11.57 21.82 -6.31
C PHE A 220 -13.04 22.18 -6.13
N ALA A 221 -13.92 21.44 -6.80
CA ALA A 221 -15.36 21.57 -6.63
C ALA A 221 -15.77 21.19 -5.19
N PRO A 222 -16.55 22.04 -4.49
CA PRO A 222 -17.05 21.72 -3.16
C PRO A 222 -18.20 20.70 -3.21
N GLY A 223 -18.77 20.36 -2.04
CA GLY A 223 -19.95 19.51 -1.92
C GLY A 223 -19.63 18.01 -1.82
N PHE A 224 -18.48 17.66 -1.23
CA PHE A 224 -18.09 16.29 -0.94
C PHE A 224 -17.64 16.18 0.52
N ARG A 225 -18.03 15.10 1.20
CA ARG A 225 -17.54 14.77 2.56
C ARG A 225 -17.02 13.33 2.57
N SER A 226 -15.82 13.14 3.12
CA SER A 226 -15.19 11.82 3.17
C SER A 226 -15.60 11.04 4.42
N PHE A 227 -15.56 9.72 4.32
CA PHE A 227 -15.65 8.80 5.44
C PHE A 227 -14.76 7.58 5.20
N ARG A 228 -14.36 6.86 6.27
CA ARG A 228 -13.53 5.66 6.14
C ARG A 228 -14.29 4.51 5.47
N PHE A 229 -13.71 3.92 4.41
CA PHE A 229 -14.29 2.76 3.74
C PHE A 229 -14.46 1.59 4.72
N GLY A 230 -15.62 0.92 4.70
CA GLY A 230 -15.92 -0.17 5.63
C GLY A 230 -16.33 0.25 7.05
N ASP A 231 -16.47 1.55 7.37
CA ASP A 231 -16.82 2.04 8.71
C ASP A 231 -18.16 2.82 8.72
N MET A 232 -19.24 2.15 9.14
CA MET A 232 -20.57 2.77 9.28
C MET A 232 -20.60 3.96 10.24
N ARG A 233 -19.82 3.94 11.33
CA ARG A 233 -19.78 5.06 12.29
C ARG A 233 -19.15 6.29 11.65
N SER A 234 -18.15 6.10 10.78
CA SER A 234 -17.57 7.21 10.01
C SER A 234 -18.58 7.78 9.01
N LEU A 235 -19.32 6.92 8.31
CA LEU A 235 -20.37 7.35 7.37
C LEU A 235 -21.46 8.16 8.08
N GLU A 236 -21.94 7.69 9.22
CA GLU A 236 -22.95 8.38 10.04
C GLU A 236 -22.48 9.77 10.49
N ARG A 237 -21.23 9.90 10.95
CA ARG A 237 -20.63 11.18 11.34
C ARG A 237 -20.44 12.15 10.17
N ALA A 238 -20.17 11.62 8.97
CA ALA A 238 -19.99 12.43 7.76
C ALA A 238 -21.32 12.97 7.21
N ARG A 239 -22.47 12.41 7.59
CA ARG A 239 -23.79 12.87 7.15
C ARG A 239 -24.10 14.29 7.63
N SER A 240 -24.81 15.04 6.80
CA SER A 240 -25.48 16.30 7.15
C SER A 240 -26.94 16.30 6.61
N ASN A 241 -27.68 17.38 6.85
CA ASN A 241 -28.97 17.59 6.19
C ASN A 241 -28.85 17.81 4.66
N ARG A 242 -27.65 18.17 4.18
CA ARG A 242 -27.32 18.41 2.78
C ARG A 242 -26.88 17.17 2.00
N SER A 243 -26.64 16.04 2.67
CA SER A 243 -26.16 14.81 2.03
C SER A 243 -27.21 14.18 1.11
N CYS A 244 -27.01 14.17 -0.20
CA CYS A 244 -27.96 13.60 -1.17
C CYS A 244 -27.58 12.21 -1.69
N ALA A 245 -26.31 11.83 -1.66
CA ALA A 245 -25.86 10.53 -2.12
C ALA A 245 -24.64 10.01 -1.34
N VAL A 246 -24.47 8.69 -1.36
CA VAL A 246 -23.23 7.97 -1.07
C VAL A 246 -22.70 7.43 -2.41
N LEU A 247 -21.49 7.80 -2.79
CA LEU A 247 -20.79 7.30 -3.98
C LEU A 247 -19.58 6.48 -3.53
N ILE A 248 -19.60 5.18 -3.81
CA ILE A 248 -18.57 4.23 -3.37
C ILE A 248 -18.34 3.12 -4.40
N GLU A 249 -17.15 2.53 -4.39
CA GLU A 249 -16.88 1.23 -5.02
C GLU A 249 -17.37 0.11 -4.07
N PRO A 250 -17.99 -0.99 -4.55
CA PRO A 250 -18.28 -2.16 -3.70
C PRO A 250 -17.00 -2.82 -3.14
N ILE A 251 -15.91 -2.74 -3.89
CA ILE A 251 -14.56 -3.20 -3.55
C ILE A 251 -13.61 -2.16 -4.15
N GLN A 252 -12.72 -1.57 -3.36
CA GLN A 252 -11.82 -0.53 -3.86
C GLN A 252 -10.67 -1.14 -4.65
N GLY A 253 -10.63 -0.82 -5.94
CA GLY A 253 -9.72 -1.45 -6.86
C GLY A 253 -8.30 -0.89 -6.83
N GLU A 254 -8.15 0.41 -7.13
CA GLU A 254 -6.83 1.05 -7.14
C GLU A 254 -6.19 1.12 -5.75
N ALA A 255 -6.99 1.09 -4.66
CA ALA A 255 -6.53 0.94 -3.29
C ALA A 255 -5.82 -0.40 -2.99
N GLY A 256 -5.77 -1.31 -3.97
CA GLY A 256 -5.14 -2.62 -3.84
C GLY A 256 -6.14 -3.73 -3.56
N ILE A 257 -7.31 -3.70 -4.19
CA ILE A 257 -8.36 -4.72 -4.07
C ILE A 257 -8.85 -4.85 -2.62
N VAL A 258 -9.24 -3.74 -2.00
CA VAL A 258 -9.70 -3.69 -0.60
C VAL A 258 -11.19 -4.05 -0.56
N LEU A 259 -11.50 -5.18 0.10
CA LEU A 259 -12.87 -5.62 0.35
C LEU A 259 -13.37 -4.97 1.65
N PRO A 260 -14.62 -4.48 1.71
CA PRO A 260 -15.21 -4.06 2.97
C PRO A 260 -15.53 -5.27 3.86
N PRO A 261 -15.80 -5.05 5.16
CA PRO A 261 -16.30 -6.11 6.04
C PRO A 261 -17.58 -6.76 5.48
N PRO A 262 -17.77 -8.09 5.61
CA PRO A 262 -18.98 -8.75 5.13
C PRO A 262 -20.26 -8.15 5.72
N GLY A 263 -21.23 -7.81 4.87
CA GLY A 263 -22.51 -7.21 5.29
C GLY A 263 -22.51 -5.70 5.34
N TRP A 264 -21.34 -5.05 5.22
CA TRP A 264 -21.23 -3.59 5.26
C TRP A 264 -22.02 -2.92 4.15
N LEU A 265 -22.03 -3.47 2.93
CA LEU A 265 -22.78 -2.88 1.81
C LEU A 265 -24.30 -2.94 2.06
N ARG A 266 -24.81 -4.01 2.68
CA ARG A 266 -26.21 -4.07 3.14
C ARG A 266 -26.52 -3.02 4.20
N GLU A 267 -25.62 -2.80 5.15
CA GLU A 267 -25.78 -1.78 6.18
C GLU A 267 -25.83 -0.38 5.56
N VAL A 268 -24.94 -0.08 4.61
CA VAL A 268 -24.95 1.19 3.87
C VAL A 268 -26.28 1.36 3.12
N ARG A 269 -26.77 0.34 2.42
CA ARG A 269 -28.06 0.39 1.72
C ARG A 269 -29.22 0.71 2.67
N ALA A 270 -29.35 -0.06 3.75
CA ALA A 270 -30.41 0.14 4.73
C ALA A 270 -30.34 1.54 5.35
N TRP A 271 -29.13 2.03 5.61
CA TRP A 271 -28.90 3.37 6.12
C TRP A 271 -29.29 4.46 5.10
N CYS A 272 -28.94 4.28 3.83
CA CYS A 272 -29.33 5.18 2.74
C CYS A 272 -30.86 5.26 2.60
N ASP A 273 -31.56 4.13 2.70
CA ASP A 273 -33.02 4.07 2.68
C ASP A 273 -33.64 4.84 3.85
N ALA A 274 -33.16 4.58 5.07
CA ALA A 274 -33.64 5.23 6.28
C ALA A 274 -33.48 6.76 6.24
N HIS A 275 -32.44 7.26 5.57
CA HIS A 275 -32.13 8.69 5.51
C HIS A 275 -32.56 9.37 4.20
N ARG A 276 -33.19 8.63 3.28
CA ARG A 276 -33.49 9.09 1.92
C ARG A 276 -32.25 9.73 1.28
N ILE A 277 -31.20 8.93 1.13
CA ILE A 277 -29.94 9.25 0.47
C ILE A 277 -29.74 8.22 -0.64
N LEU A 278 -29.30 8.65 -1.82
CA LEU A 278 -29.03 7.73 -2.92
C LEU A 278 -27.78 6.90 -2.62
N LEU A 279 -27.81 5.60 -2.91
CA LEU A 279 -26.62 4.76 -3.00
C LEU A 279 -26.21 4.61 -4.46
N ILE A 280 -25.03 5.11 -4.80
CA ILE A 280 -24.45 5.00 -6.14
C ILE A 280 -23.21 4.11 -6.03
N LEU A 281 -23.21 3.01 -6.78
CA LEU A 281 -22.08 2.09 -6.81
C LEU A 281 -21.26 2.28 -8.07
N ASP A 282 -19.97 2.53 -7.89
CA ASP A 282 -18.99 2.49 -8.96
C ASP A 282 -18.56 1.04 -9.18
N GLU A 283 -19.09 0.45 -10.24
CA GLU A 283 -18.82 -0.91 -10.69
C GLU A 283 -18.00 -0.92 -11.99
N VAL A 284 -17.31 0.18 -12.30
CA VAL A 284 -16.45 0.29 -13.48
C VAL A 284 -15.41 -0.84 -13.50
N GLN A 285 -14.85 -1.21 -12.35
CA GLN A 285 -13.85 -2.29 -12.26
C GLN A 285 -14.40 -3.62 -11.72
N SER A 286 -15.26 -3.56 -10.71
CA SER A 286 -15.77 -4.71 -9.96
C SER A 286 -16.93 -5.44 -10.65
N GLY A 287 -17.63 -4.76 -11.57
CA GLY A 287 -18.77 -5.30 -12.29
C GLY A 287 -18.39 -6.14 -13.50
N LEU A 288 -19.41 -6.47 -14.29
CA LEU A 288 -19.33 -7.21 -15.55
C LEU A 288 -18.54 -8.53 -15.43
N GLY A 289 -18.88 -9.32 -14.41
CA GLY A 289 -18.34 -10.66 -14.22
C GLY A 289 -17.09 -10.77 -13.35
N ARG A 290 -16.35 -9.67 -13.12
CA ARG A 290 -15.02 -9.68 -12.48
C ARG A 290 -15.00 -10.42 -11.14
N THR A 291 -16.00 -10.16 -10.30
CA THR A 291 -16.09 -10.71 -8.94
C THR A 291 -16.79 -12.07 -8.87
N GLY A 292 -17.11 -12.71 -9.99
CA GLY A 292 -17.86 -13.98 -10.01
C GLY A 292 -19.39 -13.83 -10.04
N ARG A 293 -19.87 -12.60 -10.18
CA ARG A 293 -21.27 -12.21 -10.37
C ARG A 293 -21.35 -11.19 -11.49
N MET A 294 -22.54 -10.96 -12.06
CA MET A 294 -22.65 -9.94 -13.10
C MET A 294 -22.26 -8.57 -12.54
N PHE A 295 -22.70 -8.27 -11.31
CA PHE A 295 -22.30 -7.10 -10.54
C PHE A 295 -21.91 -7.49 -9.11
N ALA A 296 -20.96 -6.78 -8.53
CA ALA A 296 -20.43 -7.06 -7.20
C ALA A 296 -21.48 -6.87 -6.10
N PHE A 297 -22.42 -5.93 -6.25
CA PHE A 297 -23.51 -5.74 -5.28
C PHE A 297 -24.38 -7.00 -5.07
N GLU A 298 -24.43 -7.90 -6.06
CA GLU A 298 -25.25 -9.11 -6.02
C GLU A 298 -24.78 -10.08 -4.94
N HIS A 299 -23.50 -10.06 -4.57
CA HIS A 299 -22.94 -10.88 -3.49
C HIS A 299 -23.61 -10.60 -2.15
N GLU A 300 -24.02 -9.36 -1.93
CA GLU A 300 -24.72 -8.92 -0.72
C GLU A 300 -26.23 -8.72 -0.93
N LYS A 301 -26.75 -9.02 -2.14
CA LYS A 301 -28.15 -8.84 -2.52
C LYS A 301 -28.65 -7.39 -2.32
N VAL A 302 -27.78 -6.42 -2.60
CA VAL A 302 -28.08 -4.98 -2.47
C VAL A 302 -28.43 -4.41 -3.82
N ARG A 303 -29.60 -3.80 -3.98
CA ARG A 303 -29.88 -2.99 -5.18
C ARG A 303 -29.52 -1.52 -4.90
N PRO A 304 -28.54 -0.93 -5.60
CA PRO A 304 -28.26 0.50 -5.47
C PRO A 304 -29.31 1.34 -6.21
N ASP A 305 -29.27 2.66 -6.01
CA ASP A 305 -30.10 3.60 -6.77
C ASP A 305 -29.54 3.88 -8.16
N ALA A 306 -28.22 3.75 -8.33
CA ALA A 306 -27.56 3.82 -9.63
C ALA A 306 -26.25 3.00 -9.68
N LEU A 307 -25.88 2.58 -10.89
CA LEU A 307 -24.62 1.91 -11.21
C LEU A 307 -23.81 2.74 -12.19
N VAL A 308 -22.53 2.91 -11.88
CA VAL A 308 -21.53 3.42 -12.83
C VAL A 308 -20.82 2.24 -13.47
N LEU A 309 -20.85 2.14 -14.78
CA LEU A 309 -20.26 1.05 -15.55
C LEU A 309 -19.26 1.60 -16.57
N GLY A 310 -18.25 0.79 -16.92
CA GLY A 310 -17.20 1.17 -17.87
C GLY A 310 -16.34 -0.03 -18.27
N LYS A 311 -15.07 0.22 -18.65
CA LYS A 311 -14.03 -0.81 -18.87
C LYS A 311 -14.52 -1.97 -19.73
N ALA A 312 -14.83 -3.12 -19.13
CA ALA A 312 -15.30 -4.33 -19.82
C ALA A 312 -16.59 -4.10 -20.65
N LEU A 313 -17.35 -3.04 -20.38
CA LEU A 313 -18.52 -2.67 -21.19
C LEU A 313 -18.16 -2.40 -22.65
N GLY A 314 -16.93 -1.93 -22.92
CA GLY A 314 -16.42 -1.73 -24.26
C GLY A 314 -15.70 -2.95 -24.86
N GLY A 315 -15.73 -4.09 -24.16
CA GLY A 315 -15.15 -5.36 -24.62
C GLY A 315 -13.64 -5.34 -24.80
N GLY A 316 -12.93 -4.38 -24.19
CA GLY A 316 -11.51 -4.17 -24.40
C GLY A 316 -11.13 -3.58 -25.77
N ILE A 317 -12.12 -3.17 -26.58
CA ILE A 317 -11.90 -2.61 -27.93
C ILE A 317 -12.11 -1.08 -27.93
N LEU A 318 -13.16 -0.59 -27.26
CA LEU A 318 -13.53 0.82 -27.28
C LEU A 318 -13.75 1.37 -25.86
N PRO A 319 -13.50 2.67 -25.64
CA PRO A 319 -13.95 3.33 -24.43
C PRO A 319 -15.48 3.44 -24.43
N VAL A 320 -16.13 2.67 -23.55
CA VAL A 320 -17.59 2.71 -23.34
C VAL A 320 -17.86 2.73 -21.85
N SER A 321 -18.73 3.62 -21.42
CA SER A 321 -19.22 3.69 -20.04
C SER A 321 -20.70 4.07 -20.01
N ALA A 322 -21.35 3.90 -18.86
CA ALA A 322 -22.73 4.30 -18.68
C ALA A 322 -23.04 4.58 -17.21
N LEU A 323 -23.93 5.53 -16.95
CA LEU A 323 -24.71 5.57 -15.72
C LEU A 323 -26.02 4.83 -15.98
N VAL A 324 -26.36 3.86 -15.13
CA VAL A 324 -27.61 3.10 -15.24
C VAL A 324 -28.40 3.27 -13.95
N ALA A 325 -29.69 3.60 -14.07
CA ALA A 325 -30.59 3.83 -12.93
C ALA A 325 -32.06 3.76 -13.37
N ASP A 326 -32.99 3.85 -12.43
CA ASP A 326 -34.41 3.92 -12.74
C ASP A 326 -34.80 5.30 -13.32
N ALA A 327 -35.95 5.35 -14.01
CA ALA A 327 -36.44 6.57 -14.66
C ALA A 327 -36.59 7.73 -13.66
N ALA A 328 -36.96 7.43 -12.41
CA ALA A 328 -37.09 8.42 -11.34
C ALA A 328 -35.80 9.24 -11.09
N LEU A 329 -34.62 8.69 -11.41
CA LEU A 329 -33.35 9.39 -11.30
C LEU A 329 -32.85 9.91 -12.65
N LEU A 330 -32.88 9.08 -13.70
CA LEU A 330 -32.28 9.44 -14.99
C LEU A 330 -33.14 10.40 -15.83
N ASP A 331 -34.46 10.37 -15.70
CA ASP A 331 -35.35 11.30 -16.42
C ASP A 331 -35.30 12.72 -15.82
N LEU A 332 -34.51 12.93 -14.74
CA LEU A 332 -34.12 14.27 -14.30
C LEU A 332 -33.18 14.97 -15.28
N PHE A 333 -32.55 14.26 -16.22
CA PHE A 333 -31.81 14.87 -17.32
C PHE A 333 -32.74 15.24 -18.48
N GLU A 334 -32.98 16.53 -18.66
CA GLU A 334 -33.77 17.06 -19.77
C GLU A 334 -32.90 17.31 -21.02
N PRO A 335 -33.47 17.37 -22.23
CA PRO A 335 -32.75 17.78 -23.44
C PRO A 335 -31.92 19.05 -23.20
N GLY A 336 -30.62 18.99 -23.51
CA GLY A 336 -29.67 20.10 -23.33
C GLY A 336 -28.97 20.18 -21.95
N SER A 337 -29.41 19.43 -20.95
CA SER A 337 -28.81 19.47 -19.59
C SER A 337 -27.49 18.70 -19.43
N HIS A 338 -27.27 17.73 -20.31
CA HIS A 338 -26.11 16.86 -20.36
C HIS A 338 -25.92 16.42 -21.81
N GLY A 339 -24.69 16.15 -22.21
CA GLY A 339 -24.39 15.66 -23.54
C GLY A 339 -22.97 15.14 -23.65
N SER A 340 -22.75 14.34 -24.69
CA SER A 340 -21.44 13.83 -25.09
C SER A 340 -21.42 13.64 -26.60
N THR A 341 -20.33 14.03 -27.26
CA THR A 341 -20.17 13.86 -28.72
C THR A 341 -20.12 12.37 -29.10
N PHE A 342 -19.36 11.59 -28.34
CA PHE A 342 -19.13 10.16 -28.59
C PHE A 342 -19.99 9.24 -27.71
N GLY A 343 -20.62 9.75 -26.65
CA GLY A 343 -21.47 8.96 -25.77
C GLY A 343 -22.63 8.29 -26.52
N GLY A 344 -22.66 6.97 -26.53
CA GLY A 344 -23.66 6.18 -27.25
C GLY A 344 -23.51 6.19 -28.78
N ASN A 345 -22.30 6.44 -29.31
CA ASN A 345 -22.05 6.36 -30.75
C ASN A 345 -22.31 4.95 -31.31
N ALA A 346 -22.53 4.86 -32.62
CA ALA A 346 -23.04 3.65 -33.25
C ALA A 346 -22.08 2.46 -33.15
N LEU A 347 -20.77 2.70 -33.25
CA LEU A 347 -19.73 1.70 -33.13
C LEU A 347 -19.59 1.19 -31.68
N ALA A 348 -19.53 2.11 -30.71
CA ALA A 348 -19.48 1.78 -29.28
C ALA A 348 -20.71 0.98 -28.83
N ALA A 349 -21.92 1.36 -29.28
CA ALA A 349 -23.14 0.65 -28.95
C ALA A 349 -23.17 -0.77 -29.53
N ALA A 350 -22.71 -0.96 -30.77
CA ALA A 350 -22.63 -2.29 -31.39
C ALA A 350 -21.65 -3.21 -30.64
N VAL A 351 -20.46 -2.70 -30.31
CA VAL A 351 -19.44 -3.46 -29.55
C VAL A 351 -19.92 -3.73 -28.12
N GLY A 352 -20.50 -2.73 -27.45
CA GLY A 352 -20.99 -2.88 -26.08
C GLY A 352 -22.14 -3.87 -25.95
N LEU A 353 -23.05 -3.90 -26.93
CA LEU A 353 -24.09 -4.92 -27.00
C LEU A 353 -23.49 -6.34 -27.10
N GLU A 354 -22.52 -6.52 -28.00
CA GLU A 354 -21.88 -7.83 -28.15
C GLU A 354 -21.05 -8.21 -26.92
N ALA A 355 -20.42 -7.24 -26.24
CA ALA A 355 -19.71 -7.46 -24.99
C ALA A 355 -20.63 -7.99 -23.88
N LEU A 356 -21.83 -7.43 -23.74
CA LEU A 356 -22.83 -7.93 -22.78
C LEU A 356 -23.28 -9.35 -23.12
N ARG A 357 -23.54 -9.63 -24.41
CA ARG A 357 -23.93 -10.97 -24.87
C ARG A 357 -22.84 -12.01 -24.61
N VAL A 358 -21.58 -11.71 -24.94
CA VAL A 358 -20.47 -12.64 -24.70
C VAL A 358 -20.33 -12.96 -23.21
N LEU A 359 -20.46 -11.98 -22.31
CA LEU A 359 -20.42 -12.24 -20.86
C LEU A 359 -21.45 -13.30 -20.43
N GLN A 360 -22.66 -13.25 -21.00
CA GLN A 360 -23.75 -14.15 -20.66
C GLN A 360 -23.65 -15.50 -21.38
N ASP A 361 -23.46 -15.48 -22.70
CA ASP A 361 -23.42 -16.67 -23.54
C ASP A 361 -22.30 -17.61 -23.13
N GLU A 362 -21.16 -17.05 -22.70
CA GLU A 362 -19.98 -17.82 -22.27
C GLU A 362 -19.90 -18.01 -20.75
N GLN A 363 -20.91 -17.55 -20.00
CA GLN A 363 -21.00 -17.70 -18.55
C GLN A 363 -19.73 -17.22 -17.84
N LEU A 364 -19.21 -16.08 -18.29
CA LEU A 364 -17.95 -15.52 -17.79
C LEU A 364 -18.01 -15.17 -16.30
N PRO A 365 -19.12 -14.63 -15.74
CA PRO A 365 -19.27 -14.47 -14.29
C PRO A 365 -19.14 -15.80 -13.53
N GLU A 366 -19.79 -16.86 -13.98
CA GLU A 366 -19.73 -18.18 -13.33
C GLU A 366 -18.32 -18.78 -13.39
N ARG A 367 -17.64 -18.63 -14.53
CA ARG A 367 -16.22 -19.00 -14.66
C ARG A 367 -15.34 -18.23 -13.69
N ALA A 368 -15.56 -16.93 -13.55
CA ALA A 368 -14.81 -16.09 -12.62
C ALA A 368 -15.05 -16.47 -11.16
N ALA A 369 -16.24 -16.96 -10.80
CA ALA A 369 -16.50 -17.50 -9.47
C ALA A 369 -15.71 -18.79 -9.21
N VAL A 370 -15.75 -19.74 -10.15
CA VAL A 370 -15.07 -21.04 -10.01
C VAL A 370 -13.55 -20.88 -10.00
N LEU A 371 -12.99 -20.18 -11.00
CA LEU A 371 -11.55 -19.99 -11.11
C LEU A 371 -11.03 -18.97 -10.08
N GLY A 372 -11.86 -18.02 -9.67
CA GLY A 372 -11.55 -17.08 -8.61
C GLY A 372 -11.36 -17.76 -7.24
N ALA A 373 -12.24 -18.69 -6.89
CA ALA A 373 -12.06 -19.49 -5.67
C ALA A 373 -10.72 -20.23 -5.67
N HIS A 374 -10.38 -20.86 -6.81
CA HIS A 374 -9.11 -21.55 -7.01
C HIS A 374 -7.90 -20.59 -6.99
N LEU A 375 -8.00 -19.39 -7.59
CA LEU A 375 -6.98 -18.34 -7.53
C LEU A 375 -6.69 -17.94 -6.08
N ILE A 376 -7.72 -17.60 -5.31
CA ILE A 376 -7.57 -17.14 -3.92
C ILE A 376 -7.01 -18.25 -3.04
N GLU A 377 -7.45 -19.50 -3.23
CA GLU A 377 -6.89 -20.68 -2.53
C GLU A 377 -5.39 -20.84 -2.82
N ARG A 378 -5.00 -20.84 -4.09
CA ARG A 378 -3.61 -20.96 -4.53
C ARG A 378 -2.72 -19.83 -3.98
N LEU A 379 -3.21 -18.60 -4.00
CA LEU A 379 -2.46 -17.45 -3.47
C LEU A 379 -2.34 -17.49 -1.94
N ARG A 380 -3.39 -17.92 -1.22
CA ARG A 380 -3.31 -18.10 0.24
C ARG A 380 -2.39 -19.25 0.66
N ALA A 381 -2.13 -20.20 -0.24
CA ALA A 381 -1.17 -21.27 -0.03
C ALA A 381 0.30 -20.85 -0.24
N LEU A 382 0.55 -19.60 -0.67
CA LEU A 382 1.92 -19.07 -0.74
C LEU A 382 2.60 -19.17 0.64
N PRO A 383 3.92 -19.43 0.70
CA PRO A 383 4.63 -19.62 1.95
C PRO A 383 4.41 -18.48 2.96
N SER A 384 3.88 -18.81 4.14
CA SER A 384 3.63 -17.84 5.23
C SER A 384 4.87 -17.05 5.63
N ARG A 385 6.07 -17.63 5.48
CA ARG A 385 7.37 -16.97 5.72
C ARG A 385 7.63 -15.74 4.84
N TRP A 386 6.87 -15.56 3.75
CA TRP A 386 6.98 -14.39 2.89
C TRP A 386 6.14 -13.22 3.39
N ASN A 387 5.36 -13.38 4.47
CA ASN A 387 4.51 -12.34 5.07
C ASN A 387 3.67 -11.57 4.02
N VAL A 388 3.12 -12.32 3.06
CA VAL A 388 2.24 -11.77 2.02
C VAL A 388 0.79 -11.87 2.48
N GLU A 389 0.01 -10.82 2.31
CA GLU A 389 -1.43 -10.87 2.54
C GLU A 389 -2.17 -10.99 1.22
N VAL A 390 -3.21 -11.83 1.21
CA VAL A 390 -4.00 -12.10 0.01
C VAL A 390 -5.45 -11.76 0.26
N ARG A 391 -5.98 -10.89 -0.59
CA ARG A 391 -7.39 -10.50 -0.63
C ARG A 391 -7.90 -10.52 -2.05
N GLY A 392 -9.20 -10.72 -2.20
CA GLY A 392 -9.82 -10.76 -3.52
C GLY A 392 -11.16 -11.47 -3.53
N LEU A 393 -11.87 -11.32 -4.65
CA LEU A 393 -13.16 -11.94 -4.92
C LEU A 393 -13.30 -12.17 -6.43
N GLY A 394 -13.74 -13.38 -6.83
CA GLY A 394 -13.71 -13.79 -8.23
C GLY A 394 -12.28 -13.83 -8.79
N LEU A 395 -12.12 -13.55 -10.09
CA LEU A 395 -10.80 -13.44 -10.72
C LEU A 395 -10.17 -12.07 -10.45
N TRP A 396 -10.20 -11.61 -9.21
CA TRP A 396 -9.67 -10.32 -8.83
C TRP A 396 -9.00 -10.39 -7.47
N ALA A 397 -7.69 -10.30 -7.45
CA ALA A 397 -6.89 -10.46 -6.23
C ALA A 397 -5.81 -9.39 -6.11
N GLY A 398 -5.53 -9.00 -4.86
CA GLY A 398 -4.35 -8.25 -4.46
C GLY A 398 -3.44 -9.16 -3.64
N VAL A 399 -2.17 -9.21 -4.02
CA VAL A 399 -1.10 -9.82 -3.23
C VAL A 399 -0.29 -8.68 -2.63
N ASP A 400 -0.44 -8.49 -1.34
CA ASP A 400 0.10 -7.38 -0.59
C ASP A 400 1.42 -7.75 0.05
N LEU A 401 2.45 -6.98 -0.32
CA LEU A 401 3.83 -7.19 0.06
C LEU A 401 4.30 -6.20 1.13
N ARG A 402 3.41 -5.34 1.67
CA ARG A 402 3.75 -4.31 2.68
C ARG A 402 4.57 -4.86 3.86
N HIS A 403 4.31 -6.10 4.28
CA HIS A 403 4.98 -6.74 5.41
C HIS A 403 6.03 -7.79 5.02
N SER A 404 6.29 -7.95 3.72
CA SER A 404 7.20 -8.98 3.19
C SER A 404 8.67 -8.55 3.17
N GLY A 405 8.95 -7.23 3.18
CA GLY A 405 10.28 -6.68 2.92
C GLY A 405 10.74 -6.83 1.46
N ILE A 406 9.82 -7.20 0.56
CA ILE A 406 10.05 -7.37 -0.87
C ILE A 406 9.39 -6.20 -1.60
N ASP A 407 10.15 -5.52 -2.47
CA ASP A 407 9.62 -4.46 -3.33
C ASP A 407 8.64 -5.04 -4.38
N ALA A 408 7.40 -4.55 -4.41
CA ALA A 408 6.38 -5.07 -5.31
C ALA A 408 6.71 -4.81 -6.79
N ARG A 409 7.38 -3.68 -7.07
CA ARG A 409 7.84 -3.37 -8.42
C ARG A 409 8.86 -4.38 -8.91
N ALA A 410 9.85 -4.73 -8.09
CA ALA A 410 10.84 -5.76 -8.39
C ALA A 410 10.18 -7.13 -8.65
N VAL A 411 9.14 -7.50 -7.90
CA VAL A 411 8.39 -8.74 -8.16
C VAL A 411 7.68 -8.69 -9.50
N VAL A 412 6.99 -7.59 -9.83
CA VAL A 412 6.31 -7.41 -11.12
C VAL A 412 7.31 -7.48 -12.28
N GLU A 413 8.48 -6.88 -12.13
CA GLU A 413 9.55 -6.98 -13.12
C GLU A 413 10.07 -8.42 -13.24
N ARG A 414 10.27 -9.12 -12.11
CA ARG A 414 10.68 -10.52 -12.12
C ARG A 414 9.60 -11.44 -12.71
N MET A 415 8.32 -11.13 -12.54
CA MET A 415 7.22 -11.82 -13.21
C MET A 415 7.28 -11.60 -14.74
N ALA A 416 7.57 -10.37 -15.19
CA ALA A 416 7.71 -10.08 -16.62
C ALA A 416 8.87 -10.88 -17.24
N GLN A 417 10.03 -10.92 -16.57
CA GLN A 417 11.15 -11.81 -16.92
C GLN A 417 10.77 -13.30 -16.98
N ARG A 418 9.72 -13.70 -16.28
CA ARG A 418 9.19 -15.08 -16.25
C ARG A 418 7.98 -15.28 -17.18
N GLY A 419 7.65 -14.29 -18.00
CA GLY A 419 6.57 -14.35 -18.99
C GLY A 419 5.18 -14.09 -18.40
N VAL A 420 5.05 -13.31 -17.32
CA VAL A 420 3.75 -12.88 -16.78
C VAL A 420 3.75 -11.37 -16.57
N LEU A 421 2.76 -10.68 -17.12
CA LEU A 421 2.60 -9.24 -16.91
C LEU A 421 1.60 -8.99 -15.77
N SER A 422 2.02 -8.21 -14.80
CA SER A 422 1.20 -7.65 -13.73
C SER A 422 1.57 -6.17 -13.52
N LYS A 423 0.90 -5.49 -12.59
CA LYS A 423 1.24 -4.13 -12.18
C LYS A 423 0.88 -3.93 -10.71
N GLU A 424 1.82 -3.34 -9.99
CA GLU A 424 1.66 -2.94 -8.61
C GLU A 424 0.77 -1.67 -8.47
N THR A 425 0.20 -1.47 -7.30
CA THR A 425 -0.41 -0.20 -6.88
C THR A 425 0.11 0.19 -5.51
N HIS A 426 0.25 1.50 -5.28
CA HIS A 426 0.85 2.08 -4.07
C HIS A 426 2.15 1.38 -3.64
N ASP A 427 2.99 1.03 -4.62
CA ASP A 427 4.30 0.37 -4.49
C ASP A 427 4.35 -0.98 -3.75
N THR A 428 3.19 -1.51 -3.34
CA THR A 428 3.16 -2.58 -2.33
C THR A 428 2.18 -3.71 -2.67
N VAL A 429 1.21 -3.50 -3.53
CA VAL A 429 0.19 -4.51 -3.85
C VAL A 429 0.26 -4.92 -5.31
N ILE A 430 0.60 -6.17 -5.58
CA ILE A 430 0.54 -6.77 -6.91
C ILE A 430 -0.91 -7.08 -7.23
N ARG A 431 -1.40 -6.62 -8.38
CA ARG A 431 -2.77 -6.86 -8.82
C ARG A 431 -2.86 -8.01 -9.80
N ILE A 432 -3.84 -8.87 -9.58
CA ILE A 432 -4.13 -10.03 -10.42
C ILE A 432 -5.60 -9.94 -10.84
N ALA A 433 -5.80 -9.62 -12.12
CA ALA A 433 -7.07 -9.52 -12.80
C ALA A 433 -6.92 -10.06 -14.23
N PRO A 434 -6.72 -11.38 -14.45
CA PRO A 434 -6.65 -11.96 -15.80
C PRO A 434 -7.98 -11.83 -16.54
N ALA A 435 -8.01 -12.06 -17.86
CA ALA A 435 -9.30 -12.21 -18.55
C ALA A 435 -10.12 -13.37 -17.96
N LEU A 436 -11.45 -13.27 -18.00
CA LEU A 436 -12.36 -14.26 -17.42
C LEU A 436 -12.41 -15.57 -18.23
N THR A 437 -11.90 -15.52 -19.46
CA THR A 437 -11.68 -16.66 -20.36
C THR A 437 -10.51 -17.54 -19.93
N ILE A 438 -9.62 -17.07 -19.05
CA ILE A 438 -8.39 -17.79 -18.64
C ILE A 438 -8.67 -19.25 -18.29
N SER A 439 -7.79 -20.14 -18.74
CA SER A 439 -7.86 -21.56 -18.38
C SER A 439 -7.27 -21.78 -16.98
N ARG A 440 -7.74 -22.82 -16.26
CA ARG A 440 -7.12 -23.20 -14.98
C ARG A 440 -5.62 -23.47 -15.12
N ARG A 441 -5.21 -24.06 -16.24
CA ARG A 441 -3.80 -24.37 -16.53
C ARG A 441 -2.95 -23.11 -16.62
N ASP A 442 -3.42 -22.10 -17.35
CA ASP A 442 -2.66 -20.86 -17.53
C ASP A 442 -2.68 -20.02 -16.24
N LEU A 443 -3.79 -20.04 -15.51
CA LEU A 443 -3.90 -19.46 -14.17
C LEU A 443 -2.88 -20.07 -13.21
N ASP A 444 -2.81 -21.41 -13.13
CA ASP A 444 -1.82 -22.13 -12.32
C ASP A 444 -0.39 -21.78 -12.75
N TRP A 445 -0.12 -21.81 -14.05
CA TRP A 445 1.18 -21.49 -14.62
C TRP A 445 1.67 -20.08 -14.27
N GLY A 446 0.75 -19.10 -14.26
CA GLY A 446 1.04 -17.72 -13.89
C GLY A 446 1.26 -17.56 -12.38
N ILE A 447 0.48 -18.26 -11.56
CA ILE A 447 0.67 -18.27 -10.09
C ILE A 447 2.01 -18.92 -9.73
N ASP A 448 2.42 -20.00 -10.39
CA ASP A 448 3.73 -20.64 -10.17
C ASP A 448 4.89 -19.66 -10.46
N ARG A 449 4.71 -18.75 -11.41
CA ARG A 449 5.71 -17.73 -11.78
C ARG A 449 5.72 -16.56 -10.83
N LEU A 450 4.56 -16.15 -10.32
CA LEU A 450 4.48 -15.23 -9.20
C LEU A 450 5.18 -15.83 -7.97
N GLU A 451 4.91 -17.09 -7.63
CA GLU A 451 5.54 -17.79 -6.52
C GLU A 451 7.07 -17.82 -6.71
N ALA A 452 7.55 -18.17 -7.90
CA ALA A 452 8.98 -18.16 -8.19
C ALA A 452 9.58 -16.74 -8.15
N ALA A 453 8.87 -15.72 -8.65
CA ALA A 453 9.32 -14.32 -8.63
C ALA A 453 9.46 -13.79 -7.19
N ILE A 454 8.47 -14.06 -6.34
CA ILE A 454 8.55 -13.75 -4.91
C ILE A 454 9.69 -14.58 -4.29
N GLY A 455 9.80 -15.87 -4.61
CA GLY A 455 10.82 -16.77 -4.09
C GLY A 455 12.27 -16.36 -4.40
N ASP A 456 12.53 -15.79 -5.58
CA ASP A 456 13.84 -15.26 -5.98
C ASP A 456 14.27 -14.05 -5.13
N LEU A 457 13.29 -13.23 -4.74
CA LEU A 457 13.50 -11.99 -4.01
C LEU A 457 13.32 -12.18 -2.49
N ALA A 458 12.66 -13.26 -2.11
CA ALA A 458 12.44 -13.63 -0.72
C ALA A 458 13.75 -14.11 -0.07
N PRO A 459 13.97 -13.78 1.21
CA PRO A 459 15.13 -14.26 1.93
C PRO A 459 15.19 -15.80 1.95
N ALA A 460 16.39 -16.36 1.72
CA ALA A 460 16.59 -17.78 1.45
C ALA A 460 16.03 -18.72 2.55
N ARG A 461 15.43 -19.83 2.11
CA ARG A 461 15.01 -20.95 2.99
C ARG A 461 16.24 -21.50 3.73
N ARG A 462 16.25 -21.42 5.07
CA ARG A 462 17.08 -22.32 5.89
C ARG A 462 16.56 -23.75 5.65
N GLY A 463 17.33 -24.57 4.93
CA GLY A 463 16.92 -25.91 4.52
C GLY A 463 16.65 -26.86 5.68
N ARG A 464 15.60 -27.68 5.54
CA ARG A 464 15.27 -28.82 6.40
C ARG A 464 16.15 -30.03 6.02
N SER A 465 16.85 -30.61 6.98
CA SER A 465 17.24 -32.03 6.96
C SER A 465 16.07 -32.91 7.46
N ALA A 466 16.01 -34.15 6.96
CA ALA A 466 14.92 -35.13 7.09
C ALA A 466 14.84 -35.78 8.50
N PRO A 467 13.78 -36.57 8.80
CA PRO A 467 13.18 -36.68 10.13
C PRO A 467 13.78 -37.81 10.98
N HIS A 468 14.25 -37.49 12.19
CA HIS A 468 14.24 -38.42 13.32
C HIS A 468 14.10 -37.63 14.63
N GLU A 469 13.20 -38.15 15.48
CA GLU A 469 13.13 -37.94 16.93
C GLU A 469 12.72 -36.56 17.46
N SER A 470 11.40 -36.41 17.57
CA SER A 470 10.70 -36.18 18.85
C SER A 470 11.61 -36.06 20.10
N ALA A 471 11.38 -34.98 20.86
CA ALA A 471 11.88 -34.71 22.21
C ALA A 471 13.29 -34.06 22.32
N ALA A 472 13.50 -32.92 21.65
CA ALA A 472 14.58 -31.99 22.03
C ALA A 472 14.24 -30.50 21.77
N GLN A 473 12.96 -30.13 21.76
CA GLN A 473 12.52 -28.73 21.75
C GLN A 473 12.37 -28.20 23.18
N ALA A 474 13.48 -28.13 23.90
CA ALA A 474 13.57 -27.43 25.18
C ALA A 474 15.04 -27.17 25.61
N ALA A 475 15.93 -26.72 24.73
CA ALA A 475 17.25 -26.21 25.18
C ALA A 475 17.97 -25.37 24.12
N VAL A 476 18.35 -24.14 24.53
CA VAL A 476 19.42 -23.27 24.02
C VAL A 476 19.23 -22.61 22.64
N SER A 477 18.42 -21.54 22.63
CA SER A 477 18.82 -20.32 21.90
C SER A 477 20.03 -19.75 22.62
N ALA A 478 21.20 -19.74 22.00
CA ALA A 478 22.34 -19.01 22.53
C ALA A 478 21.99 -17.52 22.50
N ARG A 479 21.55 -16.98 23.64
CA ARG A 479 21.39 -15.54 23.87
C ARG A 479 22.73 -14.88 23.54
N ARG A 480 22.77 -14.06 22.49
CA ARG A 480 23.87 -13.14 22.28
C ARG A 480 23.84 -12.11 23.39
N VAL A 481 24.96 -11.98 24.09
CA VAL A 481 25.20 -11.02 25.16
C VAL A 481 25.20 -9.61 24.53
N PRO A 482 24.29 -8.70 24.90
CA PRO A 482 24.33 -7.32 24.42
C PRO A 482 25.62 -6.63 24.89
N ARG A 483 26.23 -5.80 24.03
CA ARG A 483 27.47 -5.05 24.36
C ARG A 483 27.19 -3.56 24.27
N LEU A 484 27.37 -2.86 25.37
CA LEU A 484 27.00 -1.45 25.54
C LEU A 484 28.23 -0.62 25.91
N LEU A 485 28.25 0.65 25.50
CA LEU A 485 29.18 1.66 26.00
C LEU A 485 28.39 2.71 26.78
N MET A 486 28.85 3.04 27.99
CA MET A 486 28.28 4.10 28.83
C MET A 486 29.40 4.99 29.39
N CYS A 487 29.07 6.21 29.80
CA CYS A 487 30.01 7.13 30.43
C CYS A 487 29.46 7.55 31.80
N PRO A 488 30.23 7.45 32.91
CA PRO A 488 29.75 7.81 34.24
C PRO A 488 29.26 9.26 34.35
N ALA A 489 28.18 9.49 35.10
CA ALA A 489 27.58 10.81 35.31
C ALA A 489 28.33 11.68 36.36
N GLU A 490 29.65 11.50 36.51
CA GLU A 490 30.44 12.16 37.56
C GLU A 490 30.49 13.68 37.39
N HIS A 491 30.61 14.12 36.13
CA HIS A 491 30.70 15.51 35.70
C HIS A 491 29.42 16.01 35.00
N PHE A 492 28.33 15.23 35.03
CA PHE A 492 27.08 15.63 34.39
C PHE A 492 26.45 16.83 35.12
N GLU A 493 26.14 17.86 34.34
CA GLU A 493 25.40 19.04 34.76
C GLU A 493 24.70 19.69 33.56
N VAL A 494 23.69 20.53 33.83
CA VAL A 494 23.13 21.42 32.83
C VAL A 494 23.71 22.81 33.08
N SER A 495 24.85 23.12 32.45
CA SER A 495 25.56 24.40 32.63
C SER A 495 25.37 25.38 31.47
N TYR A 496 24.76 24.94 30.37
CA TYR A 496 24.44 25.77 29.21
C TYR A 496 23.11 25.31 28.57
N ARG A 497 22.63 26.04 27.56
CA ARG A 497 21.34 25.75 26.89
C ARG A 497 21.52 25.64 25.39
N ILE A 498 21.39 24.41 24.87
CA ILE A 498 21.34 24.14 23.43
C ILE A 498 20.00 23.56 22.97
N ASN A 499 19.11 23.20 23.89
CA ASN A 499 17.77 22.71 23.59
C ASN A 499 16.75 23.22 24.62
N PRO A 500 15.42 23.09 24.37
CA PRO A 500 14.39 23.63 25.24
C PRO A 500 14.31 23.01 26.65
N TRP A 501 14.86 21.81 26.86
CA TRP A 501 14.83 21.13 28.16
C TRP A 501 15.84 21.70 29.15
N MET A 502 16.94 22.24 28.63
CA MET A 502 18.06 22.73 29.42
C MET A 502 17.75 24.07 30.09
N ASP A 503 17.77 24.06 31.42
CA ASP A 503 17.69 25.26 32.24
C ASP A 503 18.86 25.32 33.24
N PRO A 504 19.95 26.03 32.89
CA PRO A 504 21.11 26.15 33.76
C PRO A 504 20.83 26.82 35.09
N ALA A 505 19.89 27.77 35.14
CA ALA A 505 19.54 28.45 36.38
C ALA A 505 18.78 27.51 37.32
N ALA A 506 17.82 26.74 36.79
CA ALA A 506 17.10 25.74 37.56
C ALA A 506 18.01 24.60 38.03
N TRP A 507 19.00 24.21 37.22
CA TRP A 507 20.01 23.23 37.61
C TRP A 507 20.89 23.76 38.74
N ALA A 508 21.44 24.96 38.59
CA ALA A 508 22.31 25.59 39.58
C ALA A 508 21.61 25.71 40.96
N ALA A 509 20.32 26.03 40.98
CA ALA A 509 19.52 26.12 42.20
C ALA A 509 19.42 24.80 42.99
N GLN A 510 19.63 23.65 42.34
CA GLN A 510 19.46 22.32 42.93
C GLN A 510 20.64 21.37 42.60
N SER A 511 21.81 21.92 42.27
CA SER A 511 22.94 21.19 41.67
C SER A 511 23.37 19.97 42.50
N ALA A 512 23.57 20.14 43.81
CA ALA A 512 23.97 19.03 44.70
C ALA A 512 22.95 17.88 44.72
N ARG A 513 21.65 18.20 44.66
CA ARG A 513 20.57 17.20 44.62
C ARG A 513 20.53 16.52 43.25
N LEU A 514 20.51 17.30 42.17
CA LEU A 514 20.36 16.79 40.80
C LEU A 514 21.58 15.97 40.37
N SER A 515 22.80 16.38 40.71
CA SER A 515 24.02 15.59 40.44
C SER A 515 24.03 14.28 41.23
N ARG A 516 23.52 14.26 42.47
CA ARG A 516 23.36 13.01 43.24
C ARG A 516 22.32 12.10 42.59
N GLU A 517 21.14 12.63 42.25
CA GLU A 517 20.08 11.88 41.57
C GLU A 517 20.54 11.35 40.21
N ALA A 518 21.37 12.11 39.47
CA ALA A 518 21.92 11.69 38.19
C ALA A 518 22.85 10.48 38.35
N ARG A 519 23.77 10.53 39.32
CA ARG A 519 24.66 9.40 39.65
C ARG A 519 23.87 8.17 40.10
N GLU A 520 22.86 8.34 40.94
CA GLU A 520 22.00 7.24 41.38
C GLU A 520 21.19 6.64 40.22
N GLY A 521 20.57 7.46 39.38
CA GLY A 521 19.83 7.01 38.21
C GLY A 521 20.70 6.27 37.21
N TRP A 522 21.90 6.81 36.94
CA TRP A 522 22.88 6.18 36.06
C TRP A 522 23.39 4.84 36.63
N ASN A 523 23.72 4.78 37.92
CA ASN A 523 24.15 3.55 38.57
C ASN A 523 23.06 2.47 38.54
N ARG A 524 21.78 2.85 38.76
CA ARG A 524 20.63 1.94 38.61
C ARG A 524 20.49 1.43 37.19
N LEU A 525 20.66 2.30 36.19
CA LEU A 525 20.60 1.90 34.77
C LEU A 525 21.72 0.92 34.41
N LEU A 526 22.96 1.20 34.82
CA LEU A 526 24.11 0.32 34.65
C LEU A 526 23.88 -1.05 35.31
N GLN A 527 23.39 -1.05 36.55
CA GLN A 527 23.08 -2.28 37.28
C GLN A 527 22.01 -3.09 36.55
N LEU A 528 20.92 -2.45 36.11
CA LEU A 528 19.86 -3.12 35.36
C LEU A 528 20.39 -3.75 34.06
N TYR A 529 21.25 -3.06 33.30
CA TYR A 529 21.83 -3.65 32.09
C TYR A 529 22.66 -4.90 32.40
N ARG A 530 23.45 -4.87 33.49
CA ARG A 530 24.21 -6.05 33.93
C ARG A 530 23.29 -7.19 34.38
N GLU A 531 22.20 -6.90 35.08
CA GLU A 531 21.18 -7.87 35.48
C GLU A 531 20.46 -8.49 34.27
N LEU A 532 20.23 -7.71 33.22
CA LEU A 532 19.70 -8.19 31.93
C LEU A 532 20.74 -8.95 31.10
N GLY A 533 21.96 -9.10 31.60
CA GLY A 533 23.03 -9.89 30.99
C GLY A 533 23.79 -9.14 29.89
N ALA A 534 23.81 -7.81 29.91
CA ALA A 534 24.64 -7.00 29.01
C ALA A 534 26.06 -6.81 29.56
N GLU A 535 27.05 -6.88 28.66
CA GLU A 535 28.41 -6.41 28.90
C GLU A 535 28.45 -4.90 28.69
N VAL A 536 28.95 -4.15 29.68
CA VAL A 536 29.00 -2.69 29.62
C VAL A 536 30.44 -2.20 29.76
N ALA A 537 30.97 -1.64 28.67
CA ALA A 537 32.21 -0.89 28.65
C ALA A 537 31.97 0.54 29.15
N LEU A 538 32.99 1.12 29.81
CA LEU A 538 32.92 2.47 30.34
C LEU A 538 33.89 3.41 29.63
N MET A 539 33.34 4.46 29.03
CA MET A 539 34.10 5.64 28.60
C MET A 539 34.39 6.52 29.82
N PRO A 540 35.64 6.96 30.04
CA PRO A 540 35.96 7.87 31.14
C PRO A 540 35.19 9.19 31.04
N ALA A 541 34.59 9.62 32.14
CA ALA A 541 34.03 10.96 32.25
C ALA A 541 35.17 12.00 32.25
N ALA A 542 34.89 13.22 31.80
CA ALA A 542 35.87 14.29 31.74
C ALA A 542 35.31 15.59 32.30
N ALA A 543 36.09 16.27 33.13
CA ALA A 543 35.73 17.57 33.68
C ALA A 543 35.55 18.59 32.55
N GLY A 544 34.52 19.42 32.64
CA GLY A 544 34.18 20.41 31.62
C GLY A 544 33.43 19.87 30.40
N LEU A 545 33.17 18.55 30.33
CA LEU A 545 32.39 17.90 29.26
C LEU A 545 31.13 17.24 29.85
N PRO A 546 30.13 18.03 30.29
CA PRO A 546 29.00 17.50 31.03
C PRO A 546 28.13 16.54 30.22
N ASP A 547 28.00 16.77 28.92
CA ASP A 547 27.14 15.98 28.03
C ASP A 547 27.84 14.73 27.45
N LEU A 548 29.11 14.50 27.80
CA LEU A 548 29.84 13.28 27.42
C LEU A 548 29.19 12.00 27.98
N VAL A 549 28.33 12.14 29.00
CA VAL A 549 27.48 11.07 29.53
C VAL A 549 26.54 10.48 28.46
N PHE A 550 26.17 11.26 27.44
CA PHE A 550 25.28 10.85 26.35
C PHE A 550 26.03 10.10 25.25
N THR A 551 26.46 8.89 25.59
CA THR A 551 27.31 8.06 24.73
C THR A 551 26.72 7.70 23.36
N ALA A 552 25.39 7.64 23.21
CA ALA A 552 24.77 7.42 21.91
C ALA A 552 25.11 8.52 20.91
N ASN A 553 25.40 9.73 21.39
CA ASN A 553 25.74 10.88 20.56
C ASN A 553 27.20 10.87 20.11
N ALA A 554 28.05 9.98 20.64
CA ALA A 554 29.47 9.97 20.37
C ALA A 554 29.83 9.32 19.03
N ALA A 555 29.06 8.33 18.59
CA ALA A 555 29.26 7.61 17.32
C ALA A 555 28.01 6.82 16.90
N LEU A 556 28.00 6.35 15.65
CA LEU A 556 27.17 5.24 15.20
C LEU A 556 28.04 3.99 15.04
N VAL A 557 27.62 2.86 15.64
CA VAL A 557 28.34 1.58 15.51
C VAL A 557 27.42 0.51 14.91
N LEU A 558 27.80 -0.02 13.75
CA LEU A 558 27.09 -1.11 13.08
C LEU A 558 28.10 -1.99 12.34
N ASP A 559 28.00 -3.31 12.53
CA ASP A 559 28.98 -4.29 12.03
C ASP A 559 30.41 -4.02 12.50
N GLY A 560 30.57 -3.55 13.74
CA GLY A 560 31.88 -3.18 14.27
C GLY A 560 32.53 -1.98 13.57
N ARG A 561 31.85 -1.32 12.62
CA ARG A 561 32.33 -0.07 12.02
C ARG A 561 31.78 1.07 12.85
N ALA A 562 32.65 1.92 13.40
CA ALA A 562 32.28 3.09 14.18
C ALA A 562 32.46 4.36 13.35
N LEU A 563 31.40 5.17 13.19
CA LEU A 563 31.45 6.50 12.60
C LEU A 563 31.32 7.55 13.71
N LEU A 564 32.40 8.30 13.97
CA LEU A 564 32.42 9.33 15.01
C LEU A 564 31.50 10.50 14.68
N ALA A 565 30.88 11.05 15.71
CA ALA A 565 30.02 12.22 15.61
C ALA A 565 30.81 13.52 15.40
N ARG A 566 30.16 14.52 14.80
CA ARG A 566 30.60 15.91 14.77
C ARG A 566 29.43 16.81 15.18
N PHE A 567 29.61 17.53 16.29
CA PHE A 567 28.57 18.36 16.89
C PHE A 567 28.47 19.74 16.24
N ARG A 568 27.23 20.22 16.08
CA ARG A 568 26.93 21.57 15.58
C ARG A 568 27.24 22.65 16.62
N HIS A 569 26.96 22.36 17.90
CA HIS A 569 27.09 23.33 18.97
C HIS A 569 28.50 23.36 19.54
N THR A 570 29.03 24.57 19.69
CA THR A 570 30.39 24.85 20.15
C THR A 570 30.71 24.23 21.50
N GLU A 571 29.73 24.18 22.40
CA GLU A 571 29.83 23.63 23.75
C GLU A 571 30.15 22.13 23.74
N ARG A 572 29.72 21.41 22.69
CA ARG A 572 29.90 19.95 22.54
C ARG A 572 31.04 19.57 21.60
N GLN A 573 31.59 20.52 20.84
CA GLN A 573 32.70 20.26 19.90
C GLN A 573 33.98 19.66 20.52
N PRO A 574 34.28 19.85 21.82
CA PRO A 574 35.40 19.13 22.44
C PRO A 574 35.14 17.64 22.72
N GLU A 575 33.88 17.20 22.81
CA GLU A 575 33.52 15.82 23.19
C GLU A 575 34.05 14.74 22.22
N PRO A 576 34.00 14.91 20.88
CA PRO A 576 34.49 13.91 19.93
C PRO A 576 35.97 13.57 20.11
N LEU A 577 36.80 14.52 20.56
CA LEU A 577 38.23 14.26 20.82
C LEU A 577 38.38 13.28 21.99
N GLN A 578 37.60 13.45 23.05
CA GLN A 578 37.59 12.54 24.20
C GLN A 578 36.98 11.18 23.84
N ALA A 579 35.90 11.17 23.06
CA ALA A 579 35.28 9.95 22.58
C ALA A 579 36.25 9.14 21.70
N ARG A 580 36.99 9.79 20.80
CA ARG A 580 37.95 9.16 19.90
C ARG A 580 38.97 8.30 20.64
N ALA A 581 39.53 8.78 21.76
CA ALA A 581 40.49 8.00 22.55
C ALA A 581 39.89 6.66 23.03
N THR A 582 38.60 6.67 23.38
CA THR A 582 37.86 5.46 23.78
C THR A 582 37.63 4.54 22.58
N PHE A 583 37.20 5.06 21.43
CA PHE A 583 36.99 4.23 20.23
C PHE A 583 38.30 3.65 19.69
N GLU A 584 39.41 4.37 19.77
CA GLU A 584 40.74 3.84 19.43
C GLU A 584 41.16 2.72 20.39
N GLN A 585 40.79 2.80 21.66
CA GLN A 585 41.00 1.72 22.62
C GLN A 585 40.14 0.50 22.28
N LEU A 586 38.84 0.69 21.99
CA LEU A 586 37.93 -0.37 21.55
C LEU A 586 38.45 -1.07 20.28
N LEU A 587 39.00 -0.29 19.34
CA LEU A 587 39.63 -0.82 18.13
C LEU A 587 40.86 -1.67 18.45
N ARG A 588 41.76 -1.20 19.34
CA ARG A 588 42.93 -1.97 19.79
C ARG A 588 42.56 -3.26 20.51
N GLN A 589 41.44 -3.26 21.22
CA GLN A 589 40.91 -4.42 21.94
C GLN A 589 40.12 -5.39 21.03
N GLY A 590 39.92 -5.04 19.75
CA GLY A 590 39.14 -5.84 18.80
C GLY A 590 37.64 -5.83 19.10
N GLU A 591 37.16 -4.83 19.86
CA GLU A 591 35.74 -4.69 20.18
C GLU A 591 34.94 -4.04 19.05
N ILE A 592 35.64 -3.28 18.20
CA ILE A 592 35.17 -2.74 16.92
C ILE A 592 36.23 -3.06 15.85
N ASP A 593 35.79 -3.11 14.60
CA ASP A 593 36.59 -3.53 13.43
C ASP A 593 37.25 -2.33 12.73
N SER A 594 36.64 -1.16 12.76
CA SER A 594 37.21 0.06 12.15
C SER A 594 36.60 1.34 12.71
N LEU A 595 37.37 2.43 12.59
CA LEU A 595 36.99 3.77 13.04
C LEU A 595 37.00 4.73 11.84
N HIS A 596 35.92 5.47 11.66
CA HIS A 596 35.67 6.38 10.54
C HIS A 596 35.32 7.77 11.03
N GLU A 597 35.73 8.78 10.25
CA GLU A 597 35.39 10.17 10.50
C GLU A 597 34.38 10.68 9.47
N LEU A 598 33.57 11.65 9.89
CA LEU A 598 32.64 12.34 9.01
C LEU A 598 33.41 13.28 8.05
N PRO A 599 33.01 13.40 6.77
CA PRO A 599 33.59 14.39 5.85
C PRO A 599 33.59 15.80 6.43
N GLU A 600 34.63 16.59 6.18
CA GLU A 600 34.77 17.96 6.71
C GLU A 600 33.54 18.85 6.39
N GLY A 601 33.14 19.69 7.35
CA GLY A 601 32.01 20.61 7.19
C GLY A 601 30.61 20.02 7.47
N LEU A 602 30.45 18.71 7.55
CA LEU A 602 29.18 18.08 7.93
C LEU A 602 29.01 17.94 9.45
N CYS A 603 27.78 18.01 9.93
CA CYS A 603 27.38 17.70 11.30
C CYS A 603 26.55 16.41 11.34
N PHE A 604 26.86 15.54 12.30
CA PHE A 604 26.16 14.28 12.54
C PHE A 604 26.33 13.88 14.00
N GLU A 605 25.23 13.71 14.75
CA GLU A 605 25.26 13.44 16.18
C GLU A 605 25.03 11.95 16.52
N GLY A 606 25.66 11.07 15.74
CA GLY A 606 25.81 9.64 16.07
C GLY A 606 24.50 8.86 16.12
N ALA A 607 24.43 7.88 17.02
CA ALA A 607 23.27 7.01 17.23
C ALA A 607 22.06 7.71 17.88
N GLY A 608 22.19 8.98 18.29
CA GLY A 608 21.05 9.83 18.66
C GLY A 608 20.21 10.21 17.42
N ASP A 609 20.88 10.46 16.29
CA ASP A 609 20.24 10.80 15.02
C ASP A 609 20.25 9.68 13.99
N ALA A 610 21.01 8.59 14.17
CA ALA A 610 20.96 7.42 13.29
C ALA A 610 20.59 6.16 14.06
N VAL A 611 19.38 5.68 13.82
CA VAL A 611 18.81 4.54 14.55
C VAL A 611 18.70 3.32 13.64
N TRP A 612 19.32 2.21 14.07
CA TRP A 612 19.29 0.94 13.33
C TRP A 612 17.96 0.21 13.54
N ASP A 613 17.24 -0.03 12.45
CA ASP A 613 16.09 -0.93 12.42
C ASP A 613 16.54 -2.32 11.98
N ALA A 614 16.80 -3.19 12.95
CA ALA A 614 17.26 -4.55 12.70
C ALA A 614 16.23 -5.40 11.93
N HIS A 615 14.94 -5.11 12.09
CA HIS A 615 13.87 -5.86 11.41
C HIS A 615 13.79 -5.48 9.94
N ARG A 616 13.85 -4.18 9.62
CA ARG A 616 13.78 -3.65 8.25
C ARG A 616 15.15 -3.55 7.57
N ARG A 617 16.23 -3.79 8.32
CA ARG A 617 17.62 -3.76 7.86
C ARG A 617 18.01 -2.43 7.21
N LEU A 618 17.60 -1.34 7.84
CA LEU A 618 17.90 0.02 7.38
C LEU A 618 18.21 0.95 8.55
N LEU A 619 18.91 2.05 8.26
CA LEU A 619 19.12 3.14 9.20
C LEU A 619 18.07 4.24 8.98
N TRP A 620 17.43 4.66 10.06
CA TRP A 620 16.62 5.88 10.10
C TRP A 620 17.49 7.04 10.54
N LEU A 621 17.51 8.14 9.80
CA LEU A 621 18.36 9.30 10.07
C LEU A 621 17.54 10.57 10.33
N GLY A 622 17.60 11.10 11.54
CA GLY A 622 17.08 12.42 11.88
C GLY A 622 17.92 13.52 11.25
N TRP A 623 17.28 14.56 10.72
CA TRP A 623 17.98 15.76 10.25
C TRP A 623 17.19 17.04 10.53
N GLY A 624 17.93 18.16 10.56
CA GLY A 624 17.37 19.52 10.64
C GLY A 624 17.97 20.34 11.77
N GLN A 625 17.85 19.89 13.01
CA GLN A 625 18.28 20.66 14.19
C GLN A 625 19.74 20.38 14.57
N ARG A 626 20.16 19.11 14.49
CA ARG A 626 21.45 18.61 14.98
C ARG A 626 22.31 18.11 13.84
N SER A 627 21.82 17.10 13.13
CA SER A 627 22.49 16.52 11.97
C SER A 627 22.04 17.12 10.64
N ASP A 628 22.98 17.16 9.69
CA ASP A 628 22.74 17.56 8.29
C ASP A 628 22.08 16.42 7.49
N LEU A 629 21.32 16.76 6.44
CA LEU A 629 20.69 15.77 5.56
C LEU A 629 21.76 14.94 4.82
N GLU A 630 22.84 15.60 4.43
CA GLU A 630 23.97 15.06 3.68
C GLU A 630 24.78 14.03 4.48
N ALA A 631 24.68 14.03 5.81
CA ALA A 631 25.30 13.01 6.66
C ALA A 631 24.83 11.59 6.31
N ARG A 632 23.64 11.45 5.69
CA ARG A 632 23.12 10.18 5.17
C ARG A 632 24.11 9.48 4.25
N ASP A 633 24.77 10.21 3.37
CA ASP A 633 25.61 9.59 2.35
C ASP A 633 26.92 9.07 2.97
N ALA A 634 27.45 9.77 3.98
CA ALA A 634 28.57 9.28 4.79
C ALA A 634 28.20 8.04 5.60
N VAL A 635 27.02 8.03 6.24
CA VAL A 635 26.51 6.88 6.98
C VAL A 635 26.35 5.66 6.05
N ARG A 636 25.79 5.84 4.84
CA ARG A 636 25.67 4.76 3.84
C ARG A 636 27.03 4.25 3.38
N ALA A 637 27.98 5.15 3.12
CA ALA A 637 29.31 4.79 2.66
C ALA A 637 30.06 3.95 3.70
N VAL A 638 29.96 4.31 4.98
CA VAL A 638 30.64 3.59 6.06
C VAL A 638 29.97 2.25 6.35
N HIS A 639 28.64 2.24 6.50
CA HIS A 639 27.92 1.07 7.02
C HIS A 639 27.32 0.16 5.94
N ASP A 640 27.34 0.55 4.66
CA ASP A 640 26.87 -0.27 3.54
C ASP A 640 25.45 -0.85 3.74
N VAL A 641 24.55 0.00 4.26
CA VAL A 641 23.13 -0.34 4.47
C VAL A 641 22.23 0.79 3.93
N PRO A 642 20.97 0.49 3.55
CA PRO A 642 20.01 1.52 3.22
C PRO A 642 19.84 2.50 4.39
N ALA A 643 19.74 3.79 4.06
CA ALA A 643 19.55 4.86 5.03
C ALA A 643 18.48 5.83 4.54
N LEU A 644 17.48 6.08 5.38
CA LEU A 644 16.33 6.94 5.07
C LEU A 644 16.29 8.12 6.04
N SER A 645 16.07 9.32 5.51
CA SER A 645 16.12 10.56 6.28
C SER A 645 14.72 11.01 6.73
N LEU A 646 14.61 11.43 7.98
CA LEU A 646 13.40 11.91 8.64
C LEU A 646 13.65 13.31 9.19
N ARG A 647 12.85 14.28 8.77
CA ARG A 647 12.98 15.68 9.18
C ARG A 647 12.30 15.91 10.53
N LEU A 648 13.08 16.38 11.51
CA LEU A 648 12.58 16.74 12.84
C LEU A 648 12.11 18.20 12.85
N VAL A 649 10.86 18.45 13.26
CA VAL A 649 10.22 19.78 13.16
C VAL A 649 9.92 20.44 14.50
N LEU A 650 10.01 19.71 15.61
CA LEU A 650 9.73 20.23 16.94
C LEU A 650 11.02 20.39 17.76
N PRO A 651 11.30 21.57 18.34
CA PRO A 651 12.53 21.80 19.10
C PRO A 651 12.74 20.88 20.32
N HIS A 652 11.66 20.33 20.88
CA HIS A 652 11.73 19.41 22.01
C HIS A 652 12.19 18.00 21.61
N PHE A 653 12.09 17.67 20.32
CA PHE A 653 12.51 16.39 19.74
C PHE A 653 13.65 16.64 18.76
N TYR A 654 14.78 17.10 19.30
CA TYR A 654 15.93 17.57 18.51
C TYR A 654 16.83 16.44 17.98
N HIS A 655 16.72 15.24 18.56
CA HIS A 655 17.33 14.01 18.09
C HIS A 655 16.27 12.98 17.73
N LEU A 656 16.57 12.11 16.76
CA LEU A 656 15.65 11.08 16.31
C LEU A 656 15.25 10.12 17.43
N ASP A 657 16.21 9.68 18.26
CA ASP A 657 16.00 8.75 19.36
C ASP A 657 15.02 9.25 20.44
N THR A 658 14.74 10.56 20.50
CA THR A 658 13.73 11.13 21.41
C THR A 658 12.30 10.93 20.94
N CYS A 659 12.11 10.60 19.65
CA CYS A 659 10.79 10.50 19.02
C CYS A 659 10.60 9.28 18.11
N LEU A 660 11.63 8.43 17.97
CA LEU A 660 11.57 7.15 17.26
C LEU A 660 12.44 6.10 17.97
N CYS A 661 11.90 4.92 18.23
CA CYS A 661 12.65 3.78 18.74
C CYS A 661 12.16 2.46 18.09
N PRO A 662 12.93 1.89 17.15
CA PRO A 662 12.68 0.56 16.61
C PRO A 662 12.87 -0.53 17.68
N LEU A 663 11.94 -1.47 17.69
CA LEU A 663 11.89 -2.58 18.64
C LEU A 663 12.21 -3.91 17.95
N SER A 664 12.66 -4.89 18.74
CA SER A 664 13.19 -6.16 18.22
C SER A 664 12.19 -7.06 17.49
N GLY A 665 10.89 -6.87 17.73
CA GLY A 665 9.77 -7.54 17.09
C GLY A 665 9.31 -6.89 15.79
N GLY A 666 9.94 -5.79 15.37
CA GLY A 666 9.61 -5.05 14.16
C GLY A 666 8.66 -3.87 14.38
N GLU A 667 8.09 -3.74 15.58
CA GLU A 667 7.36 -2.56 15.99
C GLU A 667 8.30 -1.35 16.18
N MET A 668 7.74 -0.15 16.15
CA MET A 668 8.48 1.09 16.37
C MET A 668 7.67 2.01 17.27
N LEU A 669 8.26 2.40 18.41
CA LEU A 669 7.73 3.50 19.20
C LEU A 669 7.97 4.79 18.44
N TRP A 670 6.96 5.65 18.37
CA TRP A 670 7.13 6.96 17.71
C TRP A 670 6.17 8.03 18.24
N HIS A 671 6.55 9.29 18.04
CA HIS A 671 5.68 10.45 18.29
C HIS A 671 5.45 11.23 16.98
N PRO A 672 4.31 11.05 16.29
CA PRO A 672 4.07 11.63 14.97
C PRO A 672 4.26 13.16 14.87
N PRO A 673 3.87 13.98 15.88
CA PRO A 673 4.07 15.42 15.82
C PRO A 673 5.53 15.88 15.68
N ALA A 674 6.51 15.05 16.07
CA ALA A 674 7.93 15.39 15.98
C ALA A 674 8.46 15.50 14.54
N PHE A 675 7.73 14.94 13.56
CA PHE A 675 8.15 14.81 12.17
C PHE A 675 7.39 15.76 11.23
N ASP A 676 7.97 16.10 10.07
CA ASP A 676 7.21 16.77 9.01
C ASP A 676 6.22 15.80 8.31
N ALA A 677 5.38 16.34 7.42
CA ALA A 677 4.35 15.53 6.75
C ALA A 677 4.95 14.39 5.91
N ALA A 678 6.04 14.65 5.19
CA ALA A 678 6.71 13.66 4.36
C ALA A 678 7.33 12.54 5.19
N SER A 679 7.97 12.89 6.32
CA SER A 679 8.60 11.93 7.22
C SER A 679 7.56 11.08 7.97
N ARG A 680 6.41 11.66 8.35
CA ARG A 680 5.27 10.90 8.88
C ARG A 680 4.75 9.90 7.87
N GLU A 681 4.62 10.32 6.61
CA GLU A 681 4.12 9.45 5.56
C GLU A 681 5.12 8.33 5.26
N LEU A 682 6.41 8.65 5.20
CA LEU A 682 7.47 7.66 5.02
C LEU A 682 7.46 6.60 6.15
N LEU A 683 7.34 7.03 7.41
CA LEU A 683 7.23 6.12 8.54
C LEU A 683 5.97 5.27 8.46
N ARG A 684 4.81 5.85 8.12
CA ARG A 684 3.55 5.08 7.95
C ARG A 684 3.62 4.09 6.81
N CYS A 685 4.23 4.47 5.70
CA CYS A 685 4.42 3.62 4.53
C CYS A 685 5.31 2.40 4.85
N ILE A 686 6.39 2.62 5.61
CA ILE A 686 7.38 1.57 5.88
C ILE A 686 7.06 0.73 7.13
N ALA A 687 6.51 1.35 8.16
CA ALA A 687 6.24 0.67 9.42
C ALA A 687 4.77 0.27 9.61
N GLY A 688 3.82 0.97 8.97
CA GLY A 688 2.39 0.62 8.98
C GLY A 688 1.84 0.39 10.38
N ASP A 689 1.13 -0.73 10.55
CA ASP A 689 0.53 -1.13 11.82
C ASP A 689 1.55 -1.51 12.91
N ALA A 690 2.84 -1.61 12.56
CA ALA A 690 3.92 -1.83 13.53
C ALA A 690 4.27 -0.53 14.30
N LEU A 691 3.70 0.61 13.93
CA LEU A 691 3.87 1.87 14.65
C LEU A 691 3.07 1.87 15.96
N ILE A 692 3.79 1.94 17.07
CA ILE A 692 3.23 2.11 18.40
C ILE A 692 3.37 3.60 18.76
N GLU A 693 2.31 4.36 18.53
CA GLU A 693 2.28 5.78 18.90
C GLU A 693 2.38 5.98 20.41
N ALA A 694 3.36 6.77 20.86
CA ALA A 694 3.37 7.34 22.20
C ALA A 694 2.66 8.70 22.15
N ASP A 695 1.73 8.91 23.07
CA ASP A 695 1.01 10.17 23.16
C ASP A 695 1.93 11.33 23.60
N GLY A 696 1.38 12.54 23.68
CA GLY A 696 2.14 13.72 24.06
C GLY A 696 2.79 13.61 25.45
N ASP A 697 2.12 13.00 26.42
CA ASP A 697 2.60 12.92 27.79
C ASP A 697 3.74 11.90 27.92
N ASP A 698 3.60 10.74 27.26
CA ASP A 698 4.67 9.74 27.16
C ASP A 698 5.88 10.29 26.40
N ALA A 699 5.66 10.98 25.29
CA ALA A 699 6.74 11.56 24.48
C ALA A 699 7.50 12.65 25.25
N MET A 700 6.78 13.58 25.92
CA MET A 700 7.39 14.65 26.73
C MET A 700 8.09 14.14 28.00
N GLN A 701 7.82 12.91 28.42
CA GLN A 701 8.55 12.24 29.50
C GLN A 701 9.62 11.27 29.00
N PHE A 702 9.99 11.34 27.73
CA PHE A 702 11.04 10.53 27.11
C PHE A 702 10.77 9.02 27.14
N ALA A 703 9.50 8.60 27.08
CA ALA A 703 9.16 7.17 27.01
C ALA A 703 9.71 6.49 25.74
N ILE A 704 9.88 7.25 24.64
CA ILE A 704 10.40 6.73 23.38
C ILE A 704 11.93 6.54 23.43
N ASN A 705 12.64 7.33 24.24
CA ASN A 705 14.10 7.32 24.35
C ASN A 705 14.59 6.09 25.15
N ALA A 706 14.35 4.91 24.59
CA ALA A 706 14.32 3.62 25.27
C ALA A 706 15.22 2.58 24.60
N VAL A 707 15.99 1.82 25.36
CA VAL A 707 16.89 0.80 24.81
C VAL A 707 16.20 -0.56 24.73
N CYS A 708 16.11 -1.11 23.52
CA CYS A 708 15.53 -2.43 23.26
C CYS A 708 16.61 -3.53 23.23
N LEU A 709 16.67 -4.36 24.27
CA LEU A 709 17.55 -5.52 24.41
C LEU A 709 16.77 -6.82 24.18
N GLY A 710 16.48 -7.13 22.91
CA GLY A 710 15.55 -8.20 22.57
C GLY A 710 14.15 -7.86 23.05
N ARG A 711 13.52 -8.72 23.86
CA ARG A 711 12.19 -8.47 24.44
C ARG A 711 12.21 -7.66 25.73
N GLU A 712 13.38 -7.26 26.21
CA GLU A 712 13.55 -6.39 27.37
C GLU A 712 13.66 -4.94 26.89
N LEU A 713 12.79 -4.06 27.37
CA LEU A 713 12.76 -2.65 26.97
C LEU A 713 13.02 -1.76 28.19
N VAL A 714 14.10 -0.98 28.14
CA VAL A 714 14.56 -0.14 29.25
C VAL A 714 14.28 1.33 28.92
N MET A 715 13.54 2.03 29.77
CA MET A 715 13.10 3.42 29.52
C MET A 715 13.02 4.27 30.79
N GLY A 716 13.03 5.59 30.64
CA GLY A 716 12.95 6.54 31.75
C GLY A 716 11.57 6.66 32.39
N TYR A 717 10.53 6.45 31.58
CA TYR A 717 9.13 6.60 31.94
C TYR A 717 8.26 5.72 31.01
N CYS A 718 7.10 5.29 31.50
CA CYS A 718 6.11 4.58 30.68
C CYS A 718 4.74 4.70 31.36
N SER A 719 3.78 5.35 30.69
CA SER A 719 2.39 5.34 31.13
C SER A 719 1.82 3.92 31.16
N GLU A 720 0.78 3.67 31.96
CA GLU A 720 0.15 2.34 31.98
C GLU A 720 -0.49 1.96 30.63
N PRO A 721 -1.15 2.88 29.88
CA PRO A 721 -1.62 2.60 28.52
C PRO A 721 -0.52 2.15 27.57
N LEU A 722 0.62 2.87 27.53
CA LEU A 722 1.74 2.50 26.67
C LEU A 722 2.36 1.18 27.11
N ARG A 723 2.50 0.97 28.42
CA ARG A 723 2.98 -0.28 29.01
C ARG A 723 2.10 -1.47 28.62
N ALA A 724 0.78 -1.31 28.63
CA ALA A 724 -0.15 -2.36 28.24
C ALA A 724 0.03 -2.75 26.76
N ARG A 725 0.20 -1.77 25.88
CA ARG A 725 0.46 -2.01 24.45
C ARG A 725 1.80 -2.72 24.22
N LEU A 726 2.86 -2.28 24.90
CA LEU A 726 4.18 -2.91 24.84
C LEU A 726 4.16 -4.35 25.37
N ARG A 727 3.47 -4.60 26.48
CA ARG A 727 3.25 -5.95 27.01
C ARG A 727 2.47 -6.82 26.01
N SER A 728 1.43 -6.29 25.39
CA SER A 728 0.66 -7.00 24.38
C SER A 728 1.51 -7.36 23.15
N ALA A 729 2.51 -6.54 22.82
CA ALA A 729 3.50 -6.81 21.76
C ALA A 729 4.64 -7.73 22.24
N GLY A 730 4.55 -8.29 23.45
CA GLY A 730 5.49 -9.27 24.00
C GLY A 730 6.74 -8.68 24.64
N TYR A 731 6.76 -7.38 24.97
CA TYR A 731 7.89 -6.74 25.63
C TYR A 731 7.72 -6.68 27.15
N ARG A 732 8.84 -6.86 27.86
CA ARG A 732 8.95 -6.58 29.28
C ARG A 732 9.56 -5.19 29.47
N VAL A 733 8.79 -4.30 30.08
CA VAL A 733 9.17 -2.90 30.27
C VAL A 733 9.81 -2.68 31.64
N HIS A 734 11.04 -2.20 31.65
CA HIS A 734 11.80 -1.79 32.83
C HIS A 734 11.88 -0.26 32.85
N VAL A 735 11.39 0.34 33.94
CA VAL A 735 11.43 1.80 34.10
C VAL A 735 12.49 2.16 35.13
N VAL A 736 13.46 2.97 34.72
CA VAL A 736 14.49 3.54 35.59
C VAL A 736 14.29 5.05 35.64
N PRO A 737 14.01 5.66 36.81
CA PRO A 737 13.87 7.11 36.91
C PRO A 737 15.17 7.84 36.52
N LEU A 738 15.11 8.66 35.47
CA LEU A 738 16.24 9.37 34.87
C LEU A 738 15.98 10.90 34.77
N ALA A 739 15.20 11.45 35.70
CA ALA A 739 14.75 12.84 35.68
C ALA A 739 15.86 13.90 35.50
N PRO A 740 17.06 13.76 36.11
CA PRO A 740 18.14 14.71 35.86
C PRO A 740 18.60 14.75 34.40
N PHE A 741 18.63 13.60 33.70
CA PHE A 741 19.02 13.53 32.29
C PHE A 741 17.93 14.07 31.36
N GLN A 742 16.66 13.88 31.73
CA GLN A 742 15.52 14.44 30.98
C GLN A 742 15.57 15.97 30.95
N ARG A 743 16.16 16.63 31.98
CA ARG A 743 16.42 18.08 31.99
C ARG A 743 17.51 18.53 31.03
N ALA A 744 18.33 17.62 30.51
CA ALA A 744 19.24 17.89 29.40
C ALA A 744 18.66 17.44 28.05
N GLY A 745 17.46 16.84 28.04
CA GLY A 745 16.79 16.36 26.85
C GLY A 745 17.13 14.90 26.47
N GLY A 746 17.60 14.08 27.41
CA GLY A 746 17.95 12.68 27.16
C GLY A 746 17.43 11.69 28.20
N SER A 747 17.41 10.40 27.85
CA SER A 747 17.04 9.30 28.73
C SER A 747 17.87 8.05 28.43
N ALA A 748 17.29 6.85 28.61
CA ALA A 748 18.01 5.57 28.56
C ALA A 748 18.79 5.37 27.25
N TRP A 749 18.21 5.74 26.09
CA TRP A 749 18.91 5.63 24.80
C TRP A 749 20.11 6.55 24.74
N CYS A 750 19.94 7.85 25.03
CA CYS A 750 21.04 8.82 24.92
C CYS A 750 22.27 8.41 25.76
N LEU A 751 22.04 7.78 26.93
CA LEU A 751 23.08 7.33 27.85
C LEU A 751 23.80 6.04 27.40
N THR A 752 23.31 5.38 26.34
CA THR A 752 23.70 4.02 25.98
C THR A 752 24.01 3.88 24.50
N LEU A 753 25.28 3.67 24.15
CA LEU A 753 25.65 3.28 22.79
C LEU A 753 25.72 1.76 22.65
N ARG A 754 25.06 1.21 21.63
CA ARG A 754 25.12 -0.22 21.28
C ARG A 754 26.37 -0.50 20.45
N LEU A 755 27.18 -1.48 20.88
CA LEU A 755 28.37 -1.96 20.15
C LEU A 755 28.13 -3.29 19.41
N ASP A 756 27.01 -3.95 19.69
CA ASP A 756 26.68 -5.30 19.22
C ASP A 756 25.77 -5.36 17.99
N LEU A 757 25.42 -4.21 17.41
CA LEU A 757 24.53 -4.15 16.24
C LEU A 757 25.20 -4.78 15.01
N LYS A 758 24.43 -5.63 14.29
CA LYS A 758 24.86 -6.31 13.07
C LYS A 758 23.80 -6.16 11.96
N SER A 759 24.25 -5.97 10.72
CA SER A 759 23.42 -5.83 9.53
C SER A 759 23.15 -7.16 8.80
N ALA A 760 23.98 -8.19 9.03
CA ALA A 760 23.84 -9.55 8.49
C ALA A 760 23.47 -10.57 9.59
N PRO A 761 22.76 -11.68 9.27
CA PRO A 761 22.58 -12.77 10.21
C PRO A 761 23.94 -13.39 10.46
N ALA A 762 24.49 -13.17 11.65
CA ALA A 762 25.84 -13.57 11.93
C ALA A 762 25.99 -15.11 11.89
N ALA A 763 26.78 -15.56 10.93
CA ALA A 763 27.22 -16.94 10.80
C ALA A 763 28.57 -17.13 11.48
N VAL A 764 28.73 -18.33 12.02
CA VAL A 764 29.88 -18.86 12.75
C VAL A 764 31.16 -18.78 11.91
N ALA A 765 32.26 -18.45 12.57
CA ALA A 765 33.59 -18.33 12.00
C ALA A 765 34.04 -19.59 11.24
N GLY A 766 34.62 -19.39 10.07
CA GLY A 766 35.45 -20.38 9.39
C GLY A 766 35.50 -20.23 7.87
N GLY A 767 36.69 -19.92 7.33
CA GLY A 767 37.06 -20.33 5.97
C GLY A 767 37.37 -19.21 4.97
N CYS A 768 38.66 -18.95 4.83
CA CYS A 768 39.32 -17.96 3.98
C CYS A 768 39.20 -18.17 2.44
N VAL A 769 39.43 -17.07 1.70
CA VAL A 769 39.90 -16.90 0.30
C VAL A 769 38.93 -17.15 -0.88
N ALA A 770 38.49 -16.07 -1.53
CA ALA A 770 38.95 -15.67 -2.88
C ALA A 770 38.16 -14.45 -3.42
N GLN A 771 38.74 -13.25 -3.29
CA GLN A 771 38.39 -12.08 -4.10
C GLN A 771 39.03 -12.21 -5.49
N ARG A 772 38.28 -11.86 -6.56
CA ARG A 772 38.67 -10.93 -7.64
C ARG A 772 37.70 -11.00 -8.81
N ARG A 773 37.03 -9.88 -9.10
CA ARG A 773 36.77 -9.26 -10.42
C ARG A 773 35.44 -8.50 -10.41
N VAL A 774 35.47 -7.22 -10.05
CA VAL A 774 34.74 -6.16 -10.79
C VAL A 774 35.48 -4.85 -10.54
N SER A 775 36.45 -4.55 -11.41
CA SER A 775 36.99 -3.20 -11.58
C SER A 775 37.12 -3.01 -13.08
N ARG A 776 36.05 -2.52 -13.70
CA ARG A 776 36.06 -1.84 -15.01
C ARG A 776 34.62 -1.46 -15.39
N ASN A 777 34.45 -0.15 -15.55
CA ASN A 777 33.42 0.57 -16.31
C ASN A 777 32.56 1.51 -15.46
N MET A 778 33.19 2.59 -14.98
CA MET A 778 32.56 3.90 -14.87
C MET A 778 33.49 4.94 -15.49
N ALA A 779 33.32 5.11 -16.80
CA ALA A 779 33.69 6.28 -17.58
C ALA A 779 32.72 6.32 -18.77
N ALA A 780 31.54 6.89 -18.55
CA ALA A 780 30.62 7.47 -19.54
C ALA A 780 29.48 8.15 -18.78
#